data_AF-A0A4W4E1H0-F1
#
_entry.id   AF-A0A4W4E1H0-F1
#
_cell.length_a   1.000
_cell.length_b   1.000
_cell.length_c   1.000
_cell.angle_alpha   90.00
_cell.angle_beta   90.00
_cell.angle_gamma   90.00
#
_symmetry.space_group_name_H-M   'P 1'
#
loop_
_entity.id
_entity.type
_entity.pdbx_description
1 polymer ?
#
loop_
_entity_poly.entity_id
_entity_poly.type
_entity_poly.pdbx_seq_one_letter_code
_entity_poly.pdbx_strand_id
1 'polypeptide(L)'
;DDFEADAPPPALASSVEWSTSLERSSSAKCTATDSSDDDEDEADVFCPSFLPSNSDSESDIIFDNGDASRDSLAQEDSSKVKGVDVAESTDSENTPLIAHYLYIQMEYCEKSTLRDTIDQGLYEDCSRLWRLFREILDGLAYIHEQGMIHRDLKPVNIFLDSHDHVKIGDFGLATDHPAYVVLHELCIGNTVRGCIVSCNMTGMVGTALYVSPEVQGNTKATYNQKVDLFSLGIILFEMSYRPMPTASERISVLSHLRKESIDFPEDFDKDEKGTKRKVICWLLNHDPALRPTAVELLKSDLLPPPQMEESELHEVLQHTMANVMGKAYRTMVNQLFSQNTSPVMEYTYDIDIHKGSFNFNITKLHQYVYETITRVFKKHGAVRLQTPLLLPRTKNLYEGCELACFMDHSGMLVTLPYDLRVSFARFVAKNNISHVKRYIIERVFRPRKLDRAHPRELLECAFDIVVPVMGGLLPDAETIYTVSEVIQEFSALQERNYNIYLNHTNLLRAILLHSGVPEDKLSQASSILCDAMSEKLTRREVEAKFCNLSLSNNSLQTVYKFIEQKGDLRDLVPLINTLTKQKSTAVAQLAKQGLKDLEEVTELIKKLGVKLQVVVNLGLVYKVQHHCGVIFQFVAFIKKRRRTVPDIVAAGGRYDHLVLEFRAPGATAPVPSAVGASIALDKICTAVATMAEPVSLARLLLPLNACSLVFLSLYCPDSDPSPSSHSPPLTHSRHTHARALFCRDPNWLRTFVLFHPCPMIGSALLSQSP
;
A
#
# COMPACT_ATOMS: atom_id res chain seq x y z
N ASP A 1 8.58 20.78 -31.28
CA ASP A 1 7.42 20.93 -30.37
C ASP A 1 7.68 20.06 -29.17
N ASP A 2 8.55 20.56 -28.32
CA ASP A 2 9.27 19.80 -27.31
C ASP A 2 8.72 20.20 -25.93
N PHE A 3 8.54 19.23 -25.04
CA PHE A 3 7.97 19.42 -23.70
C PHE A 3 8.79 18.68 -22.63
N GLU A 4 10.10 18.61 -22.85
CA GLU A 4 11.07 17.88 -22.01
C GLU A 4 12.23 18.80 -21.54
N ALA A 5 11.92 20.10 -21.33
CA ALA A 5 12.91 21.15 -21.08
C ALA A 5 13.04 21.62 -19.62
N ASP A 6 12.00 21.43 -18.78
CA ASP A 6 11.91 22.03 -17.43
C ASP A 6 12.13 21.03 -16.28
N ALA A 7 13.06 20.08 -16.44
CA ALA A 7 13.47 19.14 -15.40
C ALA A 7 14.87 19.49 -14.84
N PRO A 8 15.01 19.85 -13.55
CA PRO A 8 16.32 20.16 -12.97
C PRO A 8 17.19 18.89 -12.83
N PRO A 9 18.52 18.98 -13.06
CA PRO A 9 19.42 17.83 -13.02
C PRO A 9 19.75 17.36 -11.59
N PRO A 10 20.15 16.09 -11.40
CA PRO A 10 20.46 15.54 -10.08
C PRO A 10 21.81 16.02 -9.54
N ALA A 11 21.82 16.50 -8.29
CA ALA A 11 23.05 16.82 -7.57
C ALA A 11 23.71 15.54 -7.01
N LEU A 12 25.00 15.35 -7.31
CA LEU A 12 25.86 14.33 -6.71
C LEU A 12 26.70 14.93 -5.57
N ALA A 13 27.12 14.07 -4.64
CA ALA A 13 27.66 14.49 -3.34
C ALA A 13 29.14 14.96 -3.37
N SER A 14 29.38 16.05 -2.65
CA SER A 14 30.65 16.55 -2.10
C SER A 14 30.29 17.64 -1.08
N SER A 15 31.08 18.01 -0.07
CA SER A 15 32.20 17.41 0.66
C SER A 15 32.36 18.25 1.94
N VAL A 16 33.00 17.72 2.99
CA VAL A 16 33.33 18.54 4.18
C VAL A 16 34.46 19.49 3.84
N GLU A 17 34.32 20.78 4.17
CA GLU A 17 35.48 21.67 4.32
C GLU A 17 35.22 22.76 5.38
N TRP A 18 36.29 23.20 6.05
CA TRP A 18 36.27 24.19 7.13
C TRP A 18 36.69 25.57 6.61
N SER A 19 36.30 26.65 7.29
CA SER A 19 37.03 27.93 7.23
C SER A 19 36.84 28.77 8.49
N THR A 20 37.90 28.84 9.29
CA THR A 20 38.08 29.85 10.35
C THR A 20 38.62 31.15 9.76
N SER A 21 38.19 32.31 10.24
CA SER A 21 38.83 33.60 9.92
C SER A 21 38.72 34.60 11.06
N LEU A 22 39.68 34.56 11.98
CA LEU A 22 40.17 35.80 12.59
C LEU A 22 41.15 36.43 11.60
N GLU A 23 41.09 37.74 11.36
CA GLU A 23 42.25 38.58 11.68
C GLU A 23 41.94 40.08 11.81
N ARG A 24 42.94 40.82 12.26
CA ARG A 24 42.85 42.06 13.04
C ARG A 24 43.76 43.12 12.43
N SER A 25 43.23 44.27 12.01
CA SER A 25 43.98 45.53 11.77
C SER A 25 42.97 46.68 11.60
N SER A 26 42.92 47.81 12.32
CA SER A 26 43.86 48.64 13.12
C SER A 26 44.47 49.85 12.41
N SER A 27 44.25 51.04 12.99
CA SER A 27 45.12 52.25 12.99
C SER A 27 44.76 53.47 12.12
N ALA A 28 44.70 54.64 12.80
CA ALA A 28 44.91 56.04 12.34
C ALA A 28 43.80 56.72 11.48
N LYS A 29 43.55 58.04 11.58
CA LYS A 29 44.20 59.13 12.38
C LYS A 29 43.23 60.31 12.69
N CYS A 30 43.65 61.22 13.58
CA CYS A 30 42.81 62.23 14.26
C CYS A 30 42.94 63.68 13.71
N THR A 31 41.93 64.53 14.00
CA THR A 31 41.93 65.95 14.50
C THR A 31 40.46 66.46 14.44
N ALA A 32 39.75 67.00 15.45
CA ALA A 32 40.04 68.00 16.51
C ALA A 32 40.12 69.45 15.96
N THR A 33 39.48 70.49 16.52
CA THR A 33 38.66 70.69 17.76
C THR A 33 37.24 71.27 17.40
N ASP A 34 36.41 72.03 18.17
CA ASP A 34 36.47 72.75 19.48
C ASP A 34 35.08 73.18 20.04
N SER A 35 35.01 73.53 21.34
CA SER A 35 33.97 74.30 22.12
C SER A 35 32.45 73.93 22.10
N SER A 36 31.63 74.21 23.13
CA SER A 36 31.78 74.26 24.62
C SER A 36 30.38 74.38 25.29
N ASP A 37 30.31 74.24 26.62
CA ASP A 37 29.16 74.51 27.54
C ASP A 37 27.97 73.52 27.44
N ASP A 38 27.35 72.97 28.51
CA ASP A 38 27.68 72.87 29.95
C ASP A 38 26.82 71.73 30.62
N ASP A 39 26.91 71.57 31.95
CA ASP A 39 26.08 70.73 32.87
C ASP A 39 26.35 69.20 33.01
N GLU A 40 27.40 68.89 33.78
CA GLU A 40 27.52 67.89 34.88
C GLU A 40 27.18 66.39 34.70
N ASP A 41 28.22 65.63 34.32
CA ASP A 41 28.78 64.39 34.93
C ASP A 41 27.98 63.08 35.18
N GLU A 42 28.65 61.95 34.87
CA GLU A 42 28.22 60.57 35.13
C GLU A 42 28.95 59.88 36.31
N ALA A 43 28.30 58.82 36.81
CA ALA A 43 28.88 57.54 37.25
C ALA A 43 29.46 57.32 38.68
N ASP A 44 29.30 56.04 39.06
CA ASP A 44 30.12 55.18 39.90
C ASP A 44 29.99 55.05 41.44
N VAL A 45 29.25 53.99 41.81
CA VAL A 45 29.63 52.91 42.75
C VAL A 45 29.40 53.11 44.28
N PHE A 46 29.18 51.96 44.95
CA PHE A 46 29.02 51.70 46.39
C PHE A 46 27.71 52.09 47.11
N CYS A 47 26.85 51.07 47.29
CA CYS A 47 26.06 50.91 48.51
C CYS A 47 27.02 50.56 49.67
N PRO A 48 26.86 51.08 50.90
CA PRO A 48 25.95 50.44 51.87
C PRO A 48 25.29 51.37 52.92
N SER A 49 24.24 50.88 53.60
CA SER A 49 24.18 50.75 55.09
C SER A 49 22.77 50.86 55.72
N PHE A 50 22.30 49.73 56.25
CA PHE A 50 21.55 49.53 57.51
C PHE A 50 20.23 50.27 57.86
N LEU A 51 19.29 49.44 58.34
CA LEU A 51 17.93 49.77 58.80
C LEU A 51 17.89 50.34 60.24
N PRO A 52 16.69 50.70 60.74
CA PRO A 52 16.09 49.81 61.75
C PRO A 52 14.59 49.48 61.58
N SER A 53 14.30 48.17 61.51
CA SER A 53 13.13 47.41 62.02
C SER A 53 11.88 48.17 62.52
N ASN A 54 10.65 47.81 62.08
CA ASN A 54 9.94 46.60 62.56
C ASN A 54 8.59 46.32 61.83
N SER A 55 8.11 45.08 61.98
CA SER A 55 6.77 44.53 61.63
C SER A 55 6.43 44.26 60.15
N ASP A 56 5.97 43.02 59.92
CA ASP A 56 4.98 42.57 58.92
C ASP A 56 5.09 43.07 57.47
N SER A 57 5.70 42.27 56.57
CA SER A 57 5.62 42.52 55.12
C SER A 57 5.58 41.24 54.25
N GLU A 58 4.64 41.29 53.31
CA GLU A 58 4.63 40.81 51.92
C GLU A 58 5.80 39.94 51.40
N SER A 59 5.44 38.86 50.69
CA SER A 59 6.37 37.94 50.01
C SER A 59 6.44 38.22 48.50
N ASP A 60 7.40 39.04 48.07
CA ASP A 60 7.66 39.29 46.65
C ASP A 60 8.36 38.10 45.96
N ILE A 61 8.05 37.89 44.68
CA ILE A 61 8.71 36.90 43.80
C ILE A 61 9.67 37.65 42.87
N ILE A 62 10.96 37.32 42.96
CA ILE A 62 12.03 37.92 42.15
C ILE A 62 12.62 36.83 41.25
N PHE A 63 12.68 37.11 39.94
CA PHE A 63 13.34 36.26 38.95
C PHE A 63 14.73 36.83 38.65
N ASP A 64 15.77 36.03 38.85
CA ASP A 64 17.16 36.39 38.57
C ASP A 64 17.66 35.67 37.31
N ASN A 65 18.15 36.45 36.34
CA ASN A 65 18.62 35.95 35.05
C ASN A 65 20.15 35.94 35.03
N GLY A 66 20.74 34.87 35.56
CA GLY A 66 22.19 34.72 35.67
C GLY A 66 22.91 34.55 34.33
N ASP A 67 23.40 35.65 33.76
CA ASP A 67 24.40 35.64 32.68
C ASP A 67 25.83 35.53 33.26
N ALA A 68 26.72 34.82 32.58
CA ALA A 68 27.87 34.17 33.21
C ALA A 68 29.23 34.65 32.69
N SER A 69 29.85 35.62 33.39
CA SER A 69 31.28 35.92 33.24
C SER A 69 32.13 34.92 34.03
N ARG A 70 32.87 34.05 33.30
CA ARG A 70 33.86 33.14 33.88
C ARG A 70 35.20 33.87 34.01
N ASP A 71 35.83 33.79 35.17
CA ASP A 71 37.27 34.09 35.30
C ASP A 71 38.01 33.02 36.13
N SER A 72 39.33 33.18 36.24
CA SER A 72 40.26 32.10 35.97
C SER A 72 40.81 31.34 37.19
N LEU A 73 41.37 30.17 36.92
CA LEU A 73 41.99 29.25 37.87
C LEU A 73 43.18 29.87 38.63
N ALA A 74 43.28 29.57 39.93
CA ALA A 74 44.54 29.42 40.64
C ALA A 74 44.43 28.36 41.76
N GLN A 75 45.46 27.54 41.93
CA GLN A 75 45.67 26.72 43.13
C GLN A 75 46.69 27.44 44.03
N GLU A 76 46.53 27.37 45.35
CA GLU A 76 47.68 27.24 46.27
C GLU A 76 47.26 26.69 47.65
N ASP A 77 48.19 26.61 48.60
CA ASP A 77 48.34 25.42 49.46
C ASP A 77 48.16 25.64 50.98
N SER A 78 47.93 24.53 51.70
CA SER A 78 48.36 24.26 53.09
C SER A 78 47.67 24.83 54.36
N SER A 79 46.97 23.92 55.06
CA SER A 79 47.22 23.52 56.47
C SER A 79 46.57 24.21 57.71
N LYS A 80 46.35 23.35 58.75
CA LYS A 80 46.07 23.60 60.20
C LYS A 80 44.67 24.20 60.54
N VAL A 81 43.76 23.62 61.36
CA VAL A 81 43.75 22.71 62.55
C VAL A 81 43.68 23.45 63.91
N LYS A 82 42.70 23.02 64.76
CA LYS A 82 42.25 23.52 66.10
C LYS A 82 41.27 24.73 66.08
N GLY A 83 40.25 24.85 66.93
CA GLY A 83 39.58 23.87 67.83
C GLY A 83 39.13 24.40 69.22
N VAL A 84 38.10 23.77 69.80
CA VAL A 84 37.74 23.69 71.26
C VAL A 84 36.87 24.83 71.90
N ASP A 85 35.59 24.46 72.13
CA ASP A 85 34.73 24.57 73.34
C ASP A 85 34.22 25.88 74.01
N VAL A 86 32.87 25.95 74.08
CA VAL A 86 31.96 26.17 75.26
C VAL A 86 31.95 27.51 76.04
N ALA A 87 30.77 28.15 76.08
CA ALA A 87 30.17 28.78 77.26
C ALA A 87 28.63 28.96 77.09
N GLU A 88 27.86 28.99 78.18
CA GLU A 88 26.39 29.15 78.20
C GLU A 88 25.96 30.60 78.50
N SER A 89 24.82 31.06 77.96
CA SER A 89 23.79 31.77 78.74
C SER A 89 22.50 31.96 77.92
N THR A 90 21.35 31.88 78.62
CA THR A 90 20.00 32.06 78.07
C THR A 90 19.46 33.45 78.39
N ASP A 91 18.82 34.13 77.43
CA ASP A 91 17.45 34.62 77.67
C ASP A 91 16.73 35.11 76.38
N SER A 92 15.40 35.22 76.46
CA SER A 92 14.45 35.72 75.44
C SER A 92 14.31 34.93 74.13
N GLU A 93 13.17 34.25 73.95
CA GLU A 93 12.76 33.64 72.69
C GLU A 93 12.22 34.68 71.70
N ASN A 94 13.09 35.30 70.92
CA ASN A 94 12.70 35.78 69.59
C ASN A 94 12.82 34.60 68.61
N THR A 95 11.68 34.00 68.22
CA THR A 95 11.67 33.05 67.10
C THR A 95 12.11 33.78 65.82
N PRO A 96 13.23 33.42 65.19
CA PRO A 96 13.64 34.06 63.94
C PRO A 96 12.61 33.74 62.86
N LEU A 97 12.25 34.74 62.05
CA LEU A 97 11.45 34.52 60.84
C LEU A 97 12.30 33.70 59.85
N ILE A 98 12.04 32.39 59.81
CA ILE A 98 12.68 31.50 58.84
C ILE A 98 12.10 31.81 57.47
N ALA A 99 12.85 32.56 56.66
CA ALA A 99 12.53 32.78 55.26
C ALA A 99 12.65 31.44 54.50
N HIS A 100 11.50 30.81 54.24
CA HIS A 100 11.43 29.56 53.48
C HIS A 100 11.51 29.84 51.97
N TYR A 101 12.74 29.84 51.44
CA TYR A 101 12.98 29.96 49.99
C TYR A 101 12.61 28.65 49.27
N LEU A 102 11.61 28.71 48.39
CA LEU A 102 11.25 27.62 47.48
C LEU A 102 11.88 27.83 46.11
N TYR A 103 12.95 27.08 45.82
CA TYR A 103 13.57 27.08 44.49
C TYR A 103 12.87 26.08 43.58
N ILE A 104 12.25 26.57 42.50
CA ILE A 104 11.61 25.74 41.48
C ILE A 104 12.48 25.74 40.23
N GLN A 105 13.07 24.59 39.89
CA GLN A 105 13.81 24.41 38.64
C GLN A 105 12.85 23.95 37.53
N MET A 106 12.90 24.58 36.36
CA MET A 106 12.05 24.29 35.21
C MET A 106 12.87 24.14 33.91
N GLU A 107 12.22 23.65 32.86
CA GLU A 107 12.78 23.56 31.51
C GLU A 107 12.86 24.95 30.85
N TYR A 108 13.97 25.26 30.17
CA TYR A 108 14.12 26.50 29.41
C TYR A 108 13.55 26.32 27.99
N CYS A 109 12.67 27.24 27.58
CA CYS A 109 11.99 27.21 26.28
C CYS A 109 12.66 28.16 25.28
N GLU A 110 13.51 27.61 24.41
CA GLU A 110 14.42 28.38 23.55
C GLU A 110 13.71 29.31 22.53
N LYS A 111 12.46 29.04 22.13
CA LYS A 111 11.71 29.85 21.15
C LYS A 111 10.77 30.88 21.79
N SER A 112 11.07 31.33 23.01
CA SER A 112 10.33 32.39 23.72
C SER A 112 8.84 32.05 23.93
N THR A 113 7.97 33.06 24.03
CA THR A 113 6.55 32.86 24.32
C THR A 113 5.67 32.90 23.05
N LEU A 114 4.43 32.42 23.18
CA LEU A 114 3.41 32.63 22.18
C LEU A 114 3.16 34.12 21.94
N ARG A 115 3.34 34.99 22.94
CA ARG A 115 3.20 36.45 22.76
C ARG A 115 4.21 37.00 21.76
N ASP A 116 5.47 36.61 21.92
CA ASP A 116 6.56 37.03 21.02
C ASP A 116 6.30 36.51 19.59
N THR A 117 5.78 35.29 19.49
CA THR A 117 5.42 34.66 18.21
C THR A 117 4.22 35.34 17.53
N ILE A 118 3.22 35.80 18.29
CA ILE A 118 2.10 36.61 17.77
C ILE A 118 2.64 37.94 17.22
N ASP A 119 3.47 38.65 17.99
CA ASP A 119 4.03 39.95 17.58
C ASP A 119 5.03 39.85 16.41
N GLN A 120 5.63 38.67 16.19
CA GLN A 120 6.41 38.32 14.99
C GLN A 120 5.56 37.99 13.74
N GLY A 121 4.22 38.04 13.82
CA GLY A 121 3.34 37.92 12.65
C GLY A 121 2.70 36.55 12.42
N LEU A 122 2.46 35.76 13.48
CA LEU A 122 1.84 34.42 13.38
C LEU A 122 0.54 34.35 12.55
N TYR A 123 -0.22 35.45 12.48
CA TYR A 123 -1.48 35.55 11.71
C TYR A 123 -1.32 35.26 10.21
N GLU A 124 -0.12 35.42 9.65
CA GLU A 124 0.17 35.14 8.24
C GLU A 124 0.31 33.63 7.96
N ASP A 125 0.91 32.87 8.88
CA ASP A 125 1.03 31.41 8.77
C ASP A 125 -0.16 30.70 9.44
N CYS A 126 -1.26 30.62 8.67
CA CYS A 126 -2.44 29.87 9.07
C CYS A 126 -2.17 28.37 9.36
N SER A 127 -1.07 27.78 8.90
CA SER A 127 -0.77 26.36 9.17
C SER A 127 -0.14 26.18 10.55
N ARG A 128 0.91 26.96 10.86
CA ARG A 128 1.54 27.03 12.18
C ARG A 128 0.56 27.52 13.25
N LEU A 129 -0.26 28.52 12.94
CA LEU A 129 -1.34 29.01 13.80
C LEU A 129 -2.26 27.87 14.26
N TRP A 130 -2.80 27.08 13.33
CA TRP A 130 -3.70 25.98 13.68
C TRP A 130 -2.98 24.82 14.38
N ARG A 131 -1.71 24.53 14.04
CA ARG A 131 -0.91 23.53 14.78
C ARG A 131 -0.74 23.95 16.24
N LEU A 132 -0.21 25.16 16.49
CA LEU A 132 0.00 25.69 17.84
C LEU A 132 -1.32 25.77 18.61
N PHE A 133 -2.41 26.25 17.99
CA PHE A 133 -3.72 26.30 18.63
C PHE A 133 -4.21 24.92 19.05
N ARG A 134 -3.99 23.90 18.20
CA ARG A 134 -4.38 22.52 18.48
C ARG A 134 -3.54 21.90 19.60
N GLU A 135 -2.23 22.20 19.66
CA GLU A 135 -1.36 21.76 20.76
C GLU A 135 -1.73 22.42 22.11
N ILE A 136 -2.06 23.73 22.13
CA ILE A 136 -2.61 24.39 23.33
C ILE A 136 -3.89 23.68 23.78
N LEU A 137 -4.76 23.30 22.84
CA LEU A 137 -6.05 22.67 23.12
C LEU A 137 -5.92 21.22 23.60
N ASP A 138 -5.00 20.43 23.03
CA ASP A 138 -4.63 19.08 23.51
C ASP A 138 -4.03 19.18 24.94
N GLY A 139 -3.17 20.17 25.21
CA GLY A 139 -2.62 20.45 26.54
C GLY A 139 -3.67 20.83 27.58
N LEU A 140 -4.61 21.71 27.25
CA LEU A 140 -5.74 22.06 28.11
C LEU A 140 -6.67 20.87 28.36
N ALA A 141 -6.92 20.04 27.34
CA ALA A 141 -7.71 18.81 27.51
C ALA A 141 -7.09 17.88 28.57
N TYR A 142 -5.76 17.75 28.58
CA TYR A 142 -5.05 16.97 29.60
C TYR A 142 -5.12 17.61 30.99
N ILE A 143 -4.87 18.93 31.12
CA ILE A 143 -4.99 19.65 32.41
C ILE A 143 -6.40 19.48 33.01
N HIS A 144 -7.43 19.58 32.17
CA HIS A 144 -8.83 19.43 32.58
C HIS A 144 -9.22 17.96 32.87
N GLU A 145 -8.59 16.98 32.23
CA GLU A 145 -8.74 15.56 32.56
C GLU A 145 -8.15 15.23 33.95
N GLN A 146 -7.05 15.88 34.34
CA GLN A 146 -6.50 15.80 35.70
C GLN A 146 -7.32 16.58 36.74
N GLY A 147 -8.42 17.25 36.34
CA GLY A 147 -9.32 17.99 37.24
C GLY A 147 -8.85 19.39 37.64
N MET A 148 -7.71 19.84 37.12
CA MET A 148 -7.14 21.17 37.36
C MET A 148 -7.75 22.23 36.43
N ILE A 149 -7.63 23.51 36.80
CA ILE A 149 -8.03 24.67 36.01
C ILE A 149 -6.87 25.68 36.04
N HIS A 150 -6.46 26.22 34.88
CA HIS A 150 -5.26 27.07 34.77
C HIS A 150 -5.48 28.50 35.29
N ARG A 151 -6.64 29.09 34.97
CA ARG A 151 -7.13 30.43 35.36
C ARG A 151 -6.35 31.63 34.84
N ASP A 152 -5.02 31.58 34.79
CA ASP A 152 -4.16 32.63 34.23
C ASP A 152 -3.60 32.28 32.83
N LEU A 153 -4.46 31.77 31.95
CA LEU A 153 -4.07 31.41 30.59
C LEU A 153 -3.99 32.67 29.72
N LYS A 154 -2.77 33.04 29.31
CA LYS A 154 -2.44 34.23 28.49
C LYS A 154 -1.21 33.95 27.61
N PRO A 155 -0.97 34.68 26.50
CA PRO A 155 0.10 34.37 25.55
C PRO A 155 1.53 34.40 26.10
N VAL A 156 1.78 35.05 27.24
CA VAL A 156 3.10 35.03 27.92
C VAL A 156 3.31 33.83 28.85
N ASN A 157 2.23 33.09 29.17
CA ASN A 157 2.27 31.85 29.98
C ASN A 157 2.23 30.58 29.09
N ILE A 158 2.36 30.77 27.78
CA ILE A 158 2.44 29.71 26.78
C ILE A 158 3.79 29.86 26.09
N PHE A 159 4.62 28.82 26.15
CA PHE A 159 6.01 28.82 25.73
C PHE A 159 6.21 27.91 24.51
N LEU A 160 7.25 28.20 23.72
CA LEU A 160 7.64 27.37 22.57
C LEU A 160 9.03 26.77 22.78
N ASP A 161 9.15 25.46 22.55
CA ASP A 161 10.41 24.75 22.66
C ASP A 161 11.28 24.85 21.40
N SER A 162 12.47 24.25 21.42
CA SER A 162 13.42 24.26 20.31
C SER A 162 12.90 23.62 19.02
N HIS A 163 11.83 22.80 19.09
CA HIS A 163 11.16 22.17 17.94
C HIS A 163 9.92 22.94 17.47
N ASP A 164 9.56 24.05 18.14
CA ASP A 164 8.33 24.85 17.89
C ASP A 164 7.05 24.22 18.46
N HIS A 165 7.15 23.30 19.44
CA HIS A 165 5.99 22.76 20.14
C HIS A 165 5.59 23.59 21.36
N VAL A 166 4.29 23.58 21.66
CA VAL A 166 3.69 24.30 22.78
C VAL A 166 3.95 23.62 24.12
N LYS A 167 4.39 24.42 25.10
CA LYS A 167 4.37 24.07 26.53
C LYS A 167 3.57 25.12 27.30
N ILE A 168 2.56 24.68 28.07
CA ILE A 168 1.76 25.55 28.94
C ILE A 168 2.45 25.62 30.32
N GLY A 169 2.63 26.83 30.86
CA GLY A 169 3.36 27.05 32.12
C GLY A 169 2.75 28.17 32.98
N ASP A 170 3.40 28.44 34.12
CA ASP A 170 2.90 29.34 35.17
C ASP A 170 1.47 28.98 35.65
N PHE A 171 1.41 27.92 36.44
CA PHE A 171 0.23 27.47 37.17
C PHE A 171 0.01 28.25 38.49
N GLY A 172 0.56 29.47 38.64
CA GLY A 172 0.57 30.21 39.91
C GLY A 172 -0.80 30.53 40.53
N LEU A 173 -1.88 30.47 39.73
CA LEU A 173 -3.27 30.63 40.18
C LEU A 173 -4.14 29.37 39.95
N ALA A 174 -3.53 28.24 39.58
CA ALA A 174 -4.23 26.99 39.34
C ALA A 174 -4.74 26.37 40.64
N THR A 175 -5.87 25.65 40.58
CA THR A 175 -6.43 24.98 41.76
C THR A 175 -7.43 23.89 41.37
N ASP A 176 -7.74 23.03 42.34
CA ASP A 176 -8.66 21.92 42.22
C ASP A 176 -10.15 22.36 42.20
N HIS A 177 -11.02 21.39 41.96
CA HIS A 177 -12.47 21.56 41.81
C HIS A 177 -13.12 22.30 43.01
N PRO A 178 -14.19 23.09 42.81
CA PRO A 178 -14.52 24.27 43.63
C PRO A 178 -15.13 24.03 45.03
N ALA A 179 -14.90 22.86 45.63
CA ALA A 179 -15.38 22.51 46.97
C ALA A 179 -14.68 23.29 48.10
N TYR A 180 -13.48 23.85 47.86
CA TYR A 180 -12.61 24.38 48.93
C TYR A 180 -12.83 25.87 49.29
N VAL A 181 -13.77 26.57 48.64
CA VAL A 181 -14.01 28.01 48.87
C VAL A 181 -14.57 28.31 50.29
N VAL A 182 -15.15 27.31 50.96
CA VAL A 182 -15.80 27.46 52.28
C VAL A 182 -14.80 27.84 53.39
N LEU A 183 -13.50 27.56 53.24
CA LEU A 183 -12.52 27.82 54.30
C LEU A 183 -12.18 29.32 54.47
N HIS A 184 -12.41 30.16 53.46
CA HIS A 184 -12.04 31.59 53.50
C HIS A 184 -13.12 32.48 54.16
N GLU A 185 -14.33 31.98 54.38
CA GLU A 185 -15.45 32.78 54.93
C GLU A 185 -15.44 32.82 56.49
N LEU A 186 -14.58 32.03 57.17
CA LEU A 186 -14.41 32.06 58.64
C LEU A 186 -13.54 33.22 59.17
N CYS A 187 -12.81 33.94 58.32
CA CYS A 187 -11.84 34.97 58.74
C CYS A 187 -12.38 36.42 58.67
N ILE A 188 -13.68 36.63 58.44
CA ILE A 188 -14.30 37.97 58.46
C ILE A 188 -14.68 38.31 59.92
N GLY A 189 -13.67 38.72 60.69
CA GLY A 189 -13.75 38.81 62.15
C GLY A 189 -13.22 40.10 62.80
N ASN A 190 -12.86 41.15 62.03
CA ASN A 190 -12.70 42.51 62.59
C ASN A 190 -12.66 43.61 61.53
N THR A 191 -13.02 44.83 61.93
CA THR A 191 -13.17 46.00 61.04
C THR A 191 -11.92 46.88 61.01
N VAL A 192 -11.18 46.89 59.91
CA VAL A 192 -10.15 47.92 59.63
C VAL A 192 -10.33 48.45 58.19
N ARG A 193 -10.12 49.75 58.00
CA ARG A 193 -10.23 50.41 56.69
C ARG A 193 -8.90 50.32 55.93
N GLY A 194 -9.01 49.91 54.66
CA GLY A 194 -8.22 50.41 53.54
C GLY A 194 -6.69 50.37 53.65
N CYS A 195 -6.08 49.34 53.07
CA CYS A 195 -4.72 49.44 52.55
C CYS A 195 -4.78 49.50 51.02
N ILE A 196 -4.21 50.55 50.42
CA ILE A 196 -4.01 50.64 48.97
C ILE A 196 -2.58 50.20 48.71
N VAL A 197 -2.40 48.92 48.38
CA VAL A 197 -1.10 48.41 47.94
C VAL A 197 -0.86 48.93 46.52
N SER A 198 0.18 49.75 46.35
CA SER A 198 0.54 50.37 45.06
C SER A 198 1.28 49.41 44.13
N CYS A 199 0.74 48.20 43.95
CA CYS A 199 1.22 47.25 42.95
C CYS A 199 0.98 47.78 41.52
N ASN A 200 1.84 47.39 40.56
CA ASN A 200 1.88 47.96 39.21
C ASN A 200 0.53 47.91 38.48
N MET A 201 -0.18 49.05 38.46
CA MET A 201 -1.52 49.22 37.88
C MET A 201 -1.63 48.79 36.41
N THR A 202 -0.53 48.83 35.65
CA THR A 202 -0.47 48.37 34.25
C THR A 202 -0.47 46.84 34.11
N GLY A 203 0.11 46.09 35.05
CA GLY A 203 0.24 44.63 34.97
C GLY A 203 -1.09 43.90 35.20
N MET A 204 -1.86 44.34 36.20
CA MET A 204 -3.19 43.79 36.49
C MET A 204 -4.18 44.05 35.35
N VAL A 205 -4.11 45.23 34.72
CA VAL A 205 -4.98 45.61 33.59
C VAL A 205 -4.74 44.72 32.37
N GLY A 206 -3.48 44.32 32.09
CA GLY A 206 -3.17 43.41 30.99
C GLY A 206 -3.77 42.01 31.16
N THR A 207 -3.67 41.44 32.37
CA THR A 207 -4.17 40.09 32.68
C THR A 207 -5.71 40.02 32.66
N ALA A 208 -6.39 41.08 33.11
CA ALA A 208 -7.85 41.16 33.14
C ALA A 208 -8.54 40.99 31.76
N LEU A 209 -7.82 41.20 30.64
CA LEU A 209 -8.37 41.06 29.29
C LEU A 209 -8.68 39.60 28.90
N TYR A 210 -8.08 38.61 29.57
CA TYR A 210 -8.33 37.18 29.31
C TYR A 210 -9.40 36.59 30.23
N VAL A 211 -9.56 37.13 31.44
CA VAL A 211 -10.44 36.60 32.50
C VAL A 211 -11.90 36.51 32.04
N SER A 212 -12.50 35.33 32.09
CA SER A 212 -13.88 35.05 31.68
C SER A 212 -14.93 35.90 32.41
N PRO A 213 -16.03 36.34 31.77
CA PRO A 213 -17.03 37.25 32.36
C PRO A 213 -17.59 36.76 33.71
N GLU A 214 -17.80 35.45 33.86
CA GLU A 214 -18.30 34.86 35.10
C GLU A 214 -17.38 35.13 36.30
N VAL A 215 -16.06 35.11 36.13
CA VAL A 215 -15.07 35.34 37.20
C VAL A 215 -14.98 36.82 37.60
N GLN A 216 -15.37 37.73 36.70
CA GLN A 216 -15.43 39.17 36.97
C GLN A 216 -16.73 39.59 37.68
N GLY A 217 -17.77 38.76 37.62
CA GLY A 217 -19.08 39.03 38.20
C GLY A 217 -19.14 38.72 39.69
N ASN A 218 -19.66 39.63 40.51
CA ASN A 218 -19.78 39.45 41.96
C ASN A 218 -20.98 38.56 42.36
N THR A 219 -21.27 37.51 41.56
CA THR A 219 -22.35 36.54 41.74
C THR A 219 -21.77 35.20 42.19
N LYS A 220 -22.50 34.44 43.03
CA LYS A 220 -22.05 33.12 43.53
C LYS A 220 -22.14 32.01 42.45
N ALA A 221 -21.48 32.21 41.31
CA ALA A 221 -21.33 31.23 40.25
C ALA A 221 -20.20 30.24 40.58
N THR A 222 -20.45 28.94 40.38
CA THR A 222 -19.46 27.90 40.67
C THR A 222 -18.55 27.69 39.46
N TYR A 223 -17.36 28.29 39.50
CA TYR A 223 -16.42 28.27 38.36
C TYR A 223 -15.99 26.84 37.99
N ASN A 224 -15.95 26.57 36.68
CA ASN A 224 -15.58 25.29 36.10
C ASN A 224 -14.46 25.48 35.05
N GLN A 225 -14.00 24.39 34.44
CA GLN A 225 -12.87 24.40 33.51
C GLN A 225 -13.12 25.19 32.20
N LYS A 226 -14.36 25.65 31.94
CA LYS A 226 -14.69 26.47 30.77
C LYS A 226 -14.09 27.89 30.84
N VAL A 227 -13.60 28.35 32.00
CA VAL A 227 -12.97 29.68 32.12
C VAL A 227 -11.72 29.78 31.24
N ASP A 228 -10.88 28.73 31.22
CA ASP A 228 -9.68 28.66 30.38
C ASP A 228 -10.02 28.67 28.88
N LEU A 229 -11.18 28.12 28.50
CA LEU A 229 -11.68 28.12 27.12
C LEU A 229 -12.12 29.53 26.67
N PHE A 230 -12.57 30.40 27.58
CA PHE A 230 -12.83 31.81 27.24
C PHE A 230 -11.51 32.55 27.00
N SER A 231 -10.52 32.37 27.88
CA SER A 231 -9.17 32.92 27.71
C SER A 231 -8.56 32.46 26.37
N LEU A 232 -8.70 31.17 26.04
CA LEU A 232 -8.29 30.60 24.76
C LEU A 232 -9.01 31.24 23.55
N GLY A 233 -10.26 31.66 23.69
CA GLY A 233 -10.99 32.40 22.65
C GLY A 233 -10.39 33.78 22.36
N ILE A 234 -9.92 34.47 23.39
CA ILE A 234 -9.18 35.74 23.25
C ILE A 234 -7.81 35.49 22.61
N ILE A 235 -7.09 34.45 23.06
CA ILE A 235 -5.78 34.06 22.50
C ILE A 235 -5.90 33.69 21.02
N LEU A 236 -6.91 32.91 20.62
CA LEU A 236 -7.14 32.56 19.21
C LEU A 236 -7.42 33.80 18.34
N PHE A 237 -8.13 34.81 18.86
CA PHE A 237 -8.29 36.07 18.15
C PHE A 237 -6.93 36.77 17.94
N GLU A 238 -6.11 36.90 18.99
CA GLU A 238 -4.79 37.54 18.89
C GLU A 238 -3.82 36.76 17.98
N MET A 239 -3.88 35.43 17.96
CA MET A 239 -3.14 34.60 16.99
C MET A 239 -3.63 34.81 15.54
N SER A 240 -4.89 35.20 15.35
CA SER A 240 -5.57 35.32 14.05
C SER A 240 -5.64 36.74 13.49
N TYR A 241 -5.01 37.72 14.14
CA TYR A 241 -5.11 39.13 13.79
C TYR A 241 -3.72 39.78 13.76
N ARG A 242 -3.59 40.87 13.00
CA ARG A 242 -2.35 41.64 12.92
C ARG A 242 -1.90 42.12 14.32
N PRO A 243 -0.59 42.20 14.61
CA PRO A 243 -0.09 42.83 15.83
C PRO A 243 -0.66 44.23 16.01
N MET A 244 -1.10 44.55 17.22
CA MET A 244 -1.69 45.85 17.58
C MET A 244 -0.59 46.73 18.20
N PRO A 245 -0.07 47.76 17.49
CA PRO A 245 1.12 48.50 17.90
C PRO A 245 0.93 49.36 19.16
N THR A 246 -0.29 49.55 19.65
CA THR A 246 -0.55 50.31 20.88
C THR A 246 -1.37 49.52 21.90
N ALA A 247 -1.01 49.64 23.18
CA ALA A 247 -1.75 49.00 24.27
C ALA A 247 -3.21 49.50 24.36
N SER A 248 -3.48 50.76 23.96
CA SER A 248 -4.81 51.35 23.89
C SER A 248 -5.69 50.75 22.78
N GLU A 249 -5.14 50.51 21.58
CA GLU A 249 -5.81 49.75 20.51
C GLU A 249 -6.14 48.34 20.99
N ARG A 250 -5.17 47.65 21.60
CA ARG A 250 -5.33 46.30 22.14
C ARG A 250 -6.41 46.21 23.22
N ILE A 251 -6.40 47.09 24.22
CA ILE A 251 -7.45 47.17 25.26
C ILE A 251 -8.81 47.45 24.62
N SER A 252 -8.89 48.38 23.65
CA SER A 252 -10.13 48.70 22.96
C SER A 252 -10.70 47.49 22.21
N VAL A 253 -9.91 46.84 21.34
CA VAL A 253 -10.34 45.69 20.53
C VAL A 253 -10.73 44.51 21.41
N LEU A 254 -9.91 44.15 22.41
CA LEU A 254 -10.25 43.01 23.29
C LEU A 254 -11.46 43.32 24.19
N SER A 255 -11.70 44.58 24.59
CA SER A 255 -12.94 44.95 25.29
C SER A 255 -14.20 44.85 24.42
N HIS A 256 -14.07 44.97 23.09
CA HIS A 256 -15.17 44.84 22.13
C HIS A 256 -15.59 43.37 21.93
N LEU A 257 -14.61 42.46 21.88
CA LEU A 257 -14.84 41.01 21.82
C LEU A 257 -15.45 40.43 23.12
N ARG A 258 -15.25 41.09 24.26
CA ARG A 258 -15.78 40.71 25.59
C ARG A 258 -17.22 41.19 25.85
N LYS A 259 -17.94 41.68 24.84
CA LYS A 259 -19.37 42.00 24.90
C LYS A 259 -20.20 40.78 24.50
N GLU A 260 -21.44 40.70 25.00
CA GLU A 260 -22.40 39.65 24.61
C GLU A 260 -22.68 39.58 23.10
N SER A 261 -22.49 40.69 22.37
CA SER A 261 -22.60 40.79 20.91
C SER A 261 -21.37 40.27 20.15
N ILE A 262 -20.21 40.15 20.82
CA ILE A 262 -18.89 39.82 20.27
C ILE A 262 -18.55 40.70 19.06
N ASP A 263 -18.20 41.96 19.33
CA ASP A 263 -17.91 42.97 18.31
C ASP A 263 -16.48 42.76 17.74
N PHE A 264 -16.37 42.19 16.55
CA PHE A 264 -15.09 42.05 15.83
C PHE A 264 -14.72 43.34 15.08
N PRO A 265 -13.41 43.66 14.92
CA PRO A 265 -12.94 44.73 14.04
C PRO A 265 -13.40 44.56 12.58
N GLU A 266 -13.56 45.67 11.85
CA GLU A 266 -13.98 45.66 10.44
C GLU A 266 -12.91 45.08 9.49
N ASP A 267 -11.65 45.09 9.91
CA ASP A 267 -10.49 44.51 9.24
C ASP A 267 -10.15 43.07 9.70
N PHE A 268 -10.93 42.48 10.61
CA PHE A 268 -10.81 41.05 10.93
C PHE A 268 -11.40 40.21 9.80
N ASP A 269 -10.56 39.40 9.15
CA ASP A 269 -10.72 39.06 7.74
C ASP A 269 -11.96 38.21 7.38
N LYS A 270 -12.42 38.38 6.13
CA LYS A 270 -13.56 37.71 5.49
C LYS A 270 -13.16 36.33 4.94
N ASP A 271 -12.45 35.58 5.78
CA ASP A 271 -11.95 34.22 5.58
C ASP A 271 -13.02 33.33 4.91
N GLU A 272 -12.72 32.67 3.78
CA GLU A 272 -13.72 32.12 2.82
C GLU A 272 -14.79 31.18 3.44
N LYS A 273 -14.50 30.61 4.61
CA LYS A 273 -15.39 29.68 5.34
C LYS A 273 -15.82 30.20 6.72
N GLY A 274 -15.27 31.34 7.16
CA GLY A 274 -15.53 31.96 8.47
C GLY A 274 -15.16 31.09 9.68
N THR A 275 -14.27 30.11 9.51
CA THR A 275 -14.02 29.05 10.51
C THR A 275 -13.41 29.59 11.80
N LYS A 276 -12.35 30.42 11.71
CA LYS A 276 -11.74 31.09 12.88
C LYS A 276 -12.80 31.84 13.70
N ARG A 277 -13.62 32.67 13.03
CA ARG A 277 -14.72 33.42 13.66
C ARG A 277 -15.74 32.52 14.36
N LYS A 278 -16.13 31.38 13.76
CA LYS A 278 -17.04 30.40 14.40
C LYS A 278 -16.46 29.82 15.69
N VAL A 279 -15.17 29.44 15.68
CA VAL A 279 -14.49 28.91 16.87
C VAL A 279 -14.37 29.99 17.96
N ILE A 280 -13.96 31.21 17.60
CA ILE A 280 -13.88 32.34 18.54
C ILE A 280 -15.26 32.64 19.15
N CYS A 281 -16.34 32.73 18.36
CA CYS A 281 -17.69 32.94 18.89
C CYS A 281 -18.17 31.80 19.81
N TRP A 282 -17.72 30.56 19.59
CA TRP A 282 -18.10 29.43 20.43
C TRP A 282 -17.33 29.42 21.76
N LEU A 283 -16.06 29.81 21.75
CA LEU A 283 -15.19 29.97 22.93
C LEU A 283 -15.57 31.20 23.77
N LEU A 284 -15.90 32.32 23.15
CA LEU A 284 -16.28 33.58 23.82
C LEU A 284 -17.76 33.64 24.25
N ASN A 285 -18.48 32.51 24.24
CA ASN A 285 -19.86 32.50 24.72
C ASN A 285 -19.92 32.84 26.22
N HIS A 286 -20.76 33.82 26.58
CA HIS A 286 -20.95 34.28 27.96
C HIS A 286 -21.65 33.25 28.85
N ASP A 287 -22.36 32.27 28.28
CA ASP A 287 -22.88 31.11 29.03
C ASP A 287 -21.85 29.94 29.02
N PRO A 288 -21.26 29.57 30.17
CA PRO A 288 -20.32 28.45 30.26
C PRO A 288 -20.94 27.08 29.93
N ALA A 289 -22.28 26.96 29.94
CA ALA A 289 -22.96 25.75 29.50
C ALA A 289 -22.95 25.59 27.97
N LEU A 290 -22.93 26.69 27.21
CA LEU A 290 -22.93 26.71 25.74
C LEU A 290 -21.52 26.76 25.13
N ARG A 291 -20.53 27.21 25.89
CA ARG A 291 -19.09 27.16 25.56
C ARG A 291 -18.62 25.70 25.45
N PRO A 292 -17.72 25.30 24.53
CA PRO A 292 -17.25 23.91 24.41
C PRO A 292 -16.31 23.52 25.56
N THR A 293 -16.15 22.22 25.82
CA THR A 293 -14.93 21.67 26.45
C THR A 293 -13.81 21.53 25.41
N ALA A 294 -12.55 21.42 25.86
CA ALA A 294 -11.43 21.19 24.95
C ALA A 294 -11.59 19.92 24.11
N VAL A 295 -12.07 18.83 24.73
CA VAL A 295 -12.32 17.53 24.07
C VAL A 295 -13.45 17.58 23.04
N GLU A 296 -14.47 18.44 23.22
CA GLU A 296 -15.53 18.65 22.22
C GLU A 296 -15.02 19.46 21.03
N LEU A 297 -14.20 20.49 21.26
CA LEU A 297 -13.62 21.29 20.18
C LEU A 297 -12.60 20.48 19.35
N LEU A 298 -11.76 19.65 20.00
CA LEU A 298 -10.82 18.72 19.34
C LEU A 298 -11.49 17.69 18.42
N LYS A 299 -12.77 17.39 18.66
CA LYS A 299 -13.58 16.44 17.88
C LYS A 299 -14.46 17.10 16.82
N SER A 300 -14.40 18.43 16.68
CA SER A 300 -15.27 19.17 15.76
C SER A 300 -14.66 19.34 14.36
N ASP A 301 -15.51 19.33 13.34
CA ASP A 301 -15.13 19.62 11.94
C ASP A 301 -14.68 21.09 11.70
N LEU A 302 -14.53 21.88 12.77
CA LEU A 302 -14.06 23.27 12.72
C LEU A 302 -12.53 23.37 12.81
N LEU A 303 -11.83 22.31 13.22
CA LEU A 303 -10.37 22.26 13.21
C LEU A 303 -9.85 21.54 11.95
N PRO A 304 -8.68 21.92 11.42
CA PRO A 304 -8.01 21.08 10.43
C PRO A 304 -7.59 19.73 11.05
N PRO A 305 -7.47 18.67 10.24
CA PRO A 305 -7.05 17.36 10.72
C PRO A 305 -5.62 17.41 11.30
N PRO A 306 -5.27 16.50 12.25
CA PRO A 306 -3.94 16.44 12.82
C PRO A 306 -2.87 16.25 11.73
N GLN A 307 -1.93 17.18 11.68
CA GLN A 307 -0.67 17.03 10.95
C GLN A 307 0.31 16.30 11.87
N MET A 308 0.35 14.97 11.74
CA MET A 308 1.42 14.13 12.29
C MET A 308 2.62 14.20 11.35
N GLU A 309 3.85 14.15 11.87
CA GLU A 309 5.01 14.26 10.98
C GLU A 309 5.14 13.03 10.05
N GLU A 310 5.67 13.25 8.85
CA GLU A 310 5.87 12.16 7.88
C GLU A 310 6.91 11.14 8.38
N SER A 311 7.87 11.59 9.19
CA SER A 311 8.82 10.80 9.99
C SER A 311 8.11 9.79 10.90
N GLU A 312 7.29 10.28 11.84
CA GLU A 312 6.52 9.48 12.79
C GLU A 312 5.57 8.49 12.08
N LEU A 313 4.89 8.96 11.03
CA LEU A 313 4.03 8.11 10.21
C LEU A 313 4.82 6.95 9.58
N HIS A 314 6.03 7.22 9.07
CA HIS A 314 6.88 6.20 8.48
C HIS A 314 7.35 5.16 9.50
N GLU A 315 7.75 5.59 10.70
CA GLU A 315 8.16 4.69 11.78
C GLU A 315 6.99 3.82 12.29
N VAL A 316 5.82 4.41 12.50
CA VAL A 316 4.60 3.69 12.92
C VAL A 316 4.19 2.67 11.86
N LEU A 317 4.26 3.02 10.57
CA LEU A 317 4.00 2.08 9.47
C LEU A 317 5.06 0.98 9.41
N GLN A 318 6.35 1.31 9.50
CA GLN A 318 7.45 0.34 9.45
C GLN A 318 7.37 -0.67 10.60
N HIS A 319 7.14 -0.21 11.83
CA HIS A 319 6.96 -1.07 13.00
C HIS A 319 5.68 -1.93 12.88
N THR A 320 4.59 -1.36 12.36
CA THR A 320 3.34 -2.11 12.09
C THR A 320 3.54 -3.19 11.02
N MET A 321 4.29 -2.91 9.95
CA MET A 321 4.59 -3.86 8.88
C MET A 321 5.60 -4.94 9.30
N ALA A 322 6.51 -4.63 10.23
CA ALA A 322 7.42 -5.63 10.80
C ALA A 322 6.68 -6.72 11.60
N ASN A 323 5.59 -6.36 12.30
CA ASN A 323 4.79 -7.30 13.08
C ASN A 323 3.43 -7.61 12.43
N VAL A 324 3.48 -8.36 11.33
CA VAL A 324 2.32 -8.89 10.57
C VAL A 324 1.30 -9.63 11.46
N MET A 325 1.73 -10.22 12.57
CA MET A 325 0.81 -10.95 13.48
C MET A 325 0.15 -10.03 14.53
N GLY A 326 0.65 -8.81 14.71
CA GLY A 326 0.24 -7.87 15.75
C GLY A 326 -1.14 -7.24 15.57
N LYS A 327 -1.69 -6.69 16.66
CA LYS A 327 -3.01 -6.05 16.67
C LYS A 327 -3.09 -4.85 15.70
N ALA A 328 -2.05 -4.01 15.67
CA ALA A 328 -1.98 -2.84 14.79
C ALA A 328 -2.08 -3.23 13.30
N TYR A 329 -1.31 -4.24 12.87
CA TYR A 329 -1.36 -4.73 11.49
C TYR A 329 -2.74 -5.25 11.10
N ARG A 330 -3.39 -6.03 11.97
CA ARG A 330 -4.76 -6.52 11.72
C ARG A 330 -5.78 -5.38 11.66
N THR A 331 -5.67 -4.37 12.53
CA THR A 331 -6.53 -3.17 12.46
C THR A 331 -6.32 -2.43 11.13
N MET A 332 -5.07 -2.21 10.71
CA MET A 332 -4.73 -1.57 9.44
C MET A 332 -5.32 -2.35 8.25
N VAL A 333 -5.10 -3.67 8.17
CA VAL A 333 -5.66 -4.51 7.11
C VAL A 333 -7.20 -4.48 7.11
N ASN A 334 -7.84 -4.57 8.28
CA ASN A 334 -9.30 -4.46 8.38
C ASN A 334 -9.83 -3.10 7.88
N GLN A 335 -9.11 -1.99 8.12
CA GLN A 335 -9.48 -0.67 7.59
C GLN A 335 -9.30 -0.60 6.07
N LEU A 336 -8.25 -1.21 5.50
CA LEU A 336 -8.09 -1.32 4.04
C LEU A 336 -9.23 -2.12 3.39
N PHE A 337 -9.67 -3.22 4.01
CA PHE A 337 -10.84 -4.00 3.55
C PHE A 337 -12.19 -3.34 3.84
N SER A 338 -12.24 -2.29 4.68
CA SER A 338 -13.45 -1.50 4.97
C SER A 338 -13.64 -0.30 4.03
N GLN A 339 -12.77 -0.12 3.04
CA GLN A 339 -12.89 0.98 2.06
C GLN A 339 -14.08 0.77 1.11
N ASN A 340 -14.96 1.76 1.03
CA ASN A 340 -16.09 1.73 0.10
C ASN A 340 -15.63 1.94 -1.36
N THR A 341 -15.96 1.00 -2.23
CA THR A 341 -15.81 1.16 -3.69
C THR A 341 -16.82 2.17 -4.22
N SER A 342 -16.41 3.09 -5.10
CA SER A 342 -17.36 4.03 -5.72
C SER A 342 -18.19 3.35 -6.81
N PRO A 343 -19.45 3.74 -7.05
CA PRO A 343 -20.30 3.13 -8.08
C PRO A 343 -19.71 3.20 -9.51
N VAL A 344 -18.89 4.21 -9.78
CA VAL A 344 -18.16 4.34 -11.06
C VAL A 344 -17.08 3.26 -11.17
N MET A 345 -16.36 2.97 -10.09
CA MET A 345 -15.36 1.88 -10.08
C MET A 345 -16.02 0.51 -10.21
N GLU A 346 -17.15 0.28 -9.54
CA GLU A 346 -17.92 -0.95 -9.65
C GLU A 346 -18.35 -1.21 -11.11
N TYR A 347 -18.96 -0.22 -11.77
CA TYR A 347 -19.41 -0.32 -13.16
C TYR A 347 -18.25 -0.41 -14.19
N THR A 348 -17.08 0.16 -13.90
CA THR A 348 -15.94 0.15 -14.84
C THR A 348 -14.97 -1.01 -14.65
N TYR A 349 -15.07 -1.76 -13.53
CA TYR A 349 -14.14 -2.85 -13.20
C TYR A 349 -14.07 -3.95 -14.28
N ASP A 350 -15.23 -4.40 -14.77
CA ASP A 350 -15.36 -5.53 -15.69
C ASP A 350 -15.80 -5.15 -17.12
N ILE A 351 -15.95 -3.85 -17.41
CA ILE A 351 -16.57 -3.31 -18.62
C ILE A 351 -15.99 -3.91 -19.92
N ASP A 352 -14.69 -4.21 -19.95
CA ASP A 352 -14.01 -4.82 -21.10
C ASP A 352 -14.35 -6.30 -21.34
N ILE A 353 -14.81 -7.03 -20.32
CA ILE A 353 -15.37 -8.39 -20.50
C ILE A 353 -16.66 -8.26 -21.32
N HIS A 354 -17.47 -7.24 -21.02
CA HIS A 354 -18.77 -6.98 -21.61
C HIS A 354 -18.74 -6.21 -22.95
N LYS A 355 -17.58 -5.66 -23.37
CA LYS A 355 -17.43 -5.01 -24.70
C LYS A 355 -17.59 -5.96 -25.89
N GLY A 356 -17.50 -7.27 -25.67
CA GLY A 356 -17.86 -8.28 -26.67
C GLY A 356 -19.36 -8.57 -26.64
N SER A 357 -20.12 -8.13 -27.65
CA SER A 357 -21.53 -8.52 -27.80
C SER A 357 -21.68 -10.04 -27.81
N PHE A 358 -22.57 -10.58 -26.98
CA PHE A 358 -22.75 -12.02 -26.80
C PHE A 358 -23.16 -12.68 -28.12
N ASN A 359 -22.25 -13.48 -28.68
CA ASN A 359 -22.46 -14.19 -29.94
C ASN A 359 -22.60 -15.69 -29.70
N PHE A 360 -23.86 -16.15 -29.64
CA PHE A 360 -24.24 -17.55 -29.43
C PHE A 360 -23.57 -18.54 -30.38
N ASN A 361 -23.24 -18.12 -31.61
CA ASN A 361 -22.56 -18.98 -32.58
C ASN A 361 -21.07 -19.18 -32.21
N ILE A 362 -20.42 -18.15 -31.64
CA ILE A 362 -19.06 -18.29 -31.09
C ILE A 362 -19.09 -19.19 -29.84
N THR A 363 -20.10 -19.07 -28.97
CA THR A 363 -20.27 -19.96 -27.82
C THR A 363 -20.41 -21.43 -28.24
N LYS A 364 -21.26 -21.72 -29.24
CA LYS A 364 -21.38 -23.06 -29.84
C LYS A 364 -20.06 -23.59 -30.42
N LEU A 365 -19.29 -22.72 -31.06
CA LEU A 365 -17.99 -23.08 -31.62
C LEU A 365 -16.99 -23.47 -30.53
N HIS A 366 -16.91 -22.68 -29.46
CA HIS A 366 -16.08 -23.00 -28.29
C HIS A 366 -16.53 -24.32 -27.63
N GLN A 367 -17.83 -24.59 -27.54
CA GLN A 367 -18.34 -25.88 -27.05
C GLN A 367 -17.90 -27.06 -27.94
N TYR A 368 -18.07 -26.96 -29.26
CA TYR A 368 -17.66 -28.00 -30.20
C TYR A 368 -16.15 -28.30 -30.14
N VAL A 369 -15.32 -27.26 -30.01
CA VAL A 369 -13.87 -27.39 -29.82
C VAL A 369 -13.55 -28.05 -28.47
N TYR A 370 -14.20 -27.63 -27.38
CA TYR A 370 -14.02 -28.18 -26.04
C TYR A 370 -14.37 -29.68 -25.97
N GLU A 371 -15.51 -30.07 -26.54
CA GLU A 371 -15.98 -31.47 -26.59
C GLU A 371 -15.06 -32.35 -27.44
N THR A 372 -14.57 -31.83 -28.56
CA THR A 372 -13.64 -32.54 -29.45
C THR A 372 -12.26 -32.74 -28.82
N ILE A 373 -11.68 -31.69 -28.22
CA ILE A 373 -10.42 -31.80 -27.47
C ILE A 373 -10.57 -32.77 -26.27
N THR A 374 -11.69 -32.67 -25.54
CA THR A 374 -12.03 -33.59 -24.44
C THR A 374 -12.13 -35.05 -24.90
N ARG A 375 -12.70 -35.31 -26.09
CA ARG A 375 -12.77 -36.66 -26.69
C ARG A 375 -11.37 -37.23 -26.95
N VAL A 376 -10.46 -36.44 -27.52
CA VAL A 376 -9.06 -36.87 -27.74
C VAL A 376 -8.38 -37.19 -26.41
N PHE A 377 -8.40 -36.30 -25.43
CA PHE A 377 -7.73 -36.55 -24.16
C PHE A 377 -8.26 -37.79 -23.42
N LYS A 378 -9.56 -38.04 -23.48
CA LYS A 378 -10.16 -39.29 -22.95
C LYS A 378 -9.71 -40.54 -23.71
N LYS A 379 -9.48 -40.46 -25.03
CA LYS A 379 -8.91 -41.55 -25.85
C LYS A 379 -7.51 -41.97 -25.35
N HIS A 380 -6.69 -41.02 -24.90
CA HIS A 380 -5.37 -41.30 -24.29
C HIS A 380 -5.44 -41.72 -22.80
N GLY A 381 -6.63 -41.81 -22.21
CA GLY A 381 -6.84 -42.16 -20.80
C GLY A 381 -6.57 -41.01 -19.82
N ALA A 382 -6.63 -39.75 -20.26
CA ALA A 382 -6.43 -38.60 -19.38
C ALA A 382 -7.70 -38.23 -18.58
N VAL A 383 -7.52 -37.88 -17.31
CA VAL A 383 -8.60 -37.48 -16.39
C VAL A 383 -8.66 -35.95 -16.24
N ARG A 384 -9.85 -35.35 -16.09
CA ARG A 384 -9.96 -33.92 -15.77
C ARG A 384 -9.50 -33.70 -14.33
N LEU A 385 -8.42 -32.97 -14.12
CA LEU A 385 -7.87 -32.68 -12.78
C LEU A 385 -7.69 -31.18 -12.57
N GLN A 386 -8.56 -30.61 -11.73
CA GLN A 386 -8.53 -29.21 -11.32
C GLN A 386 -7.58 -29.01 -10.13
N THR A 387 -6.84 -27.91 -10.14
CA THR A 387 -5.96 -27.46 -9.05
C THR A 387 -6.56 -26.25 -8.32
N PRO A 388 -6.14 -25.93 -7.08
CA PRO A 388 -6.55 -24.70 -6.41
C PRO A 388 -6.30 -23.46 -7.26
N LEU A 389 -7.26 -22.52 -7.25
CA LEU A 389 -7.19 -21.29 -8.05
C LEU A 389 -6.15 -20.29 -7.52
N LEU A 390 -6.17 -20.02 -6.20
CA LEU A 390 -5.26 -19.08 -5.58
C LEU A 390 -3.94 -19.75 -5.17
N LEU A 391 -2.83 -19.12 -5.55
CA LEU A 391 -1.47 -19.54 -5.19
C LEU A 391 -0.81 -18.47 -4.31
N PRO A 392 -0.08 -18.81 -3.22
CA PRO A 392 0.75 -17.84 -2.52
C PRO A 392 1.86 -17.27 -3.42
N ARG A 393 2.09 -15.95 -3.36
CA ARG A 393 3.06 -15.24 -4.21
C ARG A 393 4.48 -15.74 -3.99
N THR A 394 4.99 -16.54 -4.92
CA THR A 394 6.38 -17.04 -4.92
C THR A 394 7.25 -16.14 -5.81
N LYS A 395 8.30 -15.53 -5.25
CA LYS A 395 9.05 -14.44 -5.94
C LYS A 395 9.82 -14.87 -7.20
N ASN A 396 10.20 -16.15 -7.34
CA ASN A 396 11.23 -16.57 -8.30
C ASN A 396 10.70 -17.26 -9.57
N LEU A 397 9.41 -17.62 -9.64
CA LEU A 397 8.87 -18.50 -10.69
C LEU A 397 8.48 -17.78 -12.00
N TYR A 398 8.45 -16.45 -11.99
CA TYR A 398 7.89 -15.62 -13.05
C TYR A 398 8.73 -14.35 -13.25
N GLU A 399 10.05 -14.51 -13.42
CA GLU A 399 10.94 -13.38 -13.73
C GLU A 399 10.45 -12.59 -14.96
N GLY A 400 10.38 -11.27 -14.83
CA GLY A 400 9.92 -10.37 -15.89
C GLY A 400 8.43 -10.47 -16.26
N CYS A 401 7.63 -11.28 -15.56
CA CYS A 401 6.19 -11.40 -15.79
C CYS A 401 5.38 -10.79 -14.65
N GLU A 402 4.61 -9.74 -14.96
CA GLU A 402 3.61 -9.20 -14.04
C GLU A 402 2.54 -10.27 -13.75
N LEU A 403 2.18 -10.43 -12.48
CA LEU A 403 1.15 -11.36 -11.99
C LEU A 403 -0.06 -10.60 -11.46
N ALA A 404 -1.25 -11.13 -11.69
CA ALA A 404 -2.47 -10.64 -11.03
C ALA A 404 -2.40 -11.04 -9.55
N CYS A 405 -1.88 -10.13 -8.72
CA CYS A 405 -1.64 -10.30 -7.29
C CYS A 405 -2.71 -9.59 -6.47
N PHE A 406 -3.13 -10.24 -5.39
CA PHE A 406 -4.15 -9.79 -4.45
C PHE A 406 -3.64 -10.01 -3.02
N MET A 407 -4.31 -9.38 -2.06
CA MET A 407 -4.11 -9.60 -0.63
C MET A 407 -5.36 -10.30 -0.08
N ASP A 408 -5.20 -11.22 0.88
CA ASP A 408 -6.32 -11.76 1.65
C ASP A 408 -6.51 -11.01 2.99
N HIS A 409 -7.58 -11.32 3.72
CA HIS A 409 -7.89 -10.71 5.03
C HIS A 409 -6.84 -10.95 6.13
N SER A 410 -5.83 -11.80 5.90
CA SER A 410 -4.69 -11.99 6.81
C SER A 410 -3.46 -11.17 6.42
N GLY A 411 -3.52 -10.42 5.31
CA GLY A 411 -2.37 -9.73 4.72
C GLY A 411 -1.53 -10.60 3.77
N MET A 412 -1.91 -11.86 3.53
CA MET A 412 -1.14 -12.77 2.69
C MET A 412 -1.29 -12.42 1.21
N LEU A 413 -0.17 -12.30 0.50
CA LEU A 413 -0.17 -12.06 -0.94
C LEU A 413 -0.43 -13.36 -1.71
N VAL A 414 -1.52 -13.39 -2.46
CA VAL A 414 -1.95 -14.49 -3.33
C VAL A 414 -2.04 -14.03 -4.79
N THR A 415 -1.87 -14.95 -5.73
CA THR A 415 -1.89 -14.69 -7.17
C THR A 415 -2.86 -15.62 -7.87
N LEU A 416 -3.60 -15.09 -8.84
CA LEU A 416 -4.33 -15.89 -9.83
C LEU A 416 -3.34 -16.61 -10.78
N PRO A 417 -3.73 -17.74 -11.40
CA PRO A 417 -2.80 -18.54 -12.19
C PRO A 417 -2.43 -17.84 -13.49
N TYR A 418 -1.14 -17.60 -13.68
CA TYR A 418 -0.60 -17.17 -14.97
C TYR A 418 -0.58 -18.35 -15.97
N ASP A 419 -0.37 -19.57 -15.51
CA ASP A 419 -0.57 -20.78 -16.31
C ASP A 419 -1.06 -21.96 -15.47
N LEU A 420 -1.56 -22.99 -16.16
CA LEU A 420 -2.09 -24.20 -15.54
C LEU A 420 -1.01 -25.23 -15.15
N ARG A 421 0.27 -24.98 -15.46
CA ARG A 421 1.40 -25.91 -15.21
C ARG A 421 2.06 -25.67 -13.86
N VAL A 422 2.38 -24.43 -13.50
CA VAL A 422 2.97 -24.09 -12.18
C VAL A 422 2.02 -24.49 -11.04
N SER A 423 0.72 -24.22 -11.21
CA SER A 423 -0.36 -24.67 -10.33
C SER A 423 -0.37 -26.19 -10.10
N PHE A 424 -0.02 -26.96 -11.14
CA PHE A 424 -0.03 -28.42 -11.13
C PHE A 424 1.28 -29.04 -10.64
N ALA A 425 2.44 -28.50 -11.00
CA ALA A 425 3.72 -28.93 -10.44
C ALA A 425 3.71 -28.81 -8.91
N ARG A 426 3.14 -27.72 -8.37
CA ARG A 426 2.87 -27.54 -6.94
C ARG A 426 1.93 -28.59 -6.36
N PHE A 427 0.88 -28.96 -7.09
CA PHE A 427 -0.08 -29.97 -6.67
C PHE A 427 0.53 -31.38 -6.65
N VAL A 428 1.29 -31.75 -7.69
CA VAL A 428 2.05 -33.01 -7.78
C VAL A 428 3.06 -33.12 -6.64
N ALA A 429 3.86 -32.07 -6.42
CA ALA A 429 4.87 -32.03 -5.38
C ALA A 429 4.28 -32.16 -3.96
N LYS A 430 3.19 -31.44 -3.67
CA LYS A 430 2.54 -31.47 -2.34
C LYS A 430 1.79 -32.76 -2.03
N ASN A 431 1.20 -33.41 -3.04
CA ASN A 431 0.45 -34.66 -2.86
C ASN A 431 1.29 -35.92 -3.16
N ASN A 432 2.60 -35.78 -3.42
CA ASN A 432 3.52 -36.87 -3.77
C ASN A 432 3.03 -37.75 -4.94
N ILE A 433 2.40 -37.15 -5.95
CA ILE A 433 1.78 -37.89 -7.06
C ILE A 433 2.87 -38.50 -7.95
N SER A 434 2.97 -39.82 -7.97
CA SER A 434 3.96 -40.56 -8.76
C SER A 434 3.51 -40.87 -10.18
N HIS A 435 2.21 -41.04 -10.43
CA HIS A 435 1.65 -41.34 -11.74
C HIS A 435 0.28 -40.68 -11.93
N VAL A 436 0.14 -39.83 -12.93
CA VAL A 436 -1.16 -39.30 -13.40
C VAL A 436 -1.05 -38.83 -14.84
N LYS A 437 -2.07 -39.12 -15.65
CA LYS A 437 -2.29 -38.46 -16.94
C LYS A 437 -3.52 -37.57 -16.81
N ARG A 438 -3.35 -36.25 -16.98
CA ARG A 438 -4.43 -35.28 -16.81
C ARG A 438 -4.67 -34.43 -18.05
N TYR A 439 -5.87 -33.89 -18.13
CA TYR A 439 -6.16 -32.70 -18.90
C TYR A 439 -6.92 -31.68 -18.05
N ILE A 440 -6.85 -30.41 -18.44
CA ILE A 440 -7.60 -29.33 -17.80
C ILE A 440 -7.80 -28.20 -18.82
N ILE A 441 -8.98 -27.59 -18.83
CA ILE A 441 -9.33 -26.46 -19.71
C ILE A 441 -9.98 -25.41 -18.82
N GLU A 442 -9.24 -24.36 -18.48
CA GLU A 442 -9.61 -23.36 -17.47
C GLU A 442 -9.07 -21.97 -17.83
N ARG A 443 -9.54 -20.97 -17.09
CA ARG A 443 -9.10 -19.57 -17.25
C ARG A 443 -7.73 -19.35 -16.60
N VAL A 444 -6.87 -18.63 -17.30
CA VAL A 444 -5.61 -18.06 -16.79
C VAL A 444 -5.61 -16.55 -16.96
N PHE A 445 -4.92 -15.86 -16.07
CA PHE A 445 -5.11 -14.43 -15.87
C PHE A 445 -3.83 -13.65 -16.20
N ARG A 446 -3.99 -12.48 -16.82
CA ARG A 446 -2.92 -11.51 -17.06
C ARG A 446 -3.32 -10.18 -16.40
N PRO A 447 -2.43 -9.49 -15.68
CA PRO A 447 -2.72 -8.15 -15.19
C PRO A 447 -2.90 -7.17 -16.36
N ARG A 448 -3.37 -5.97 -16.03
CA ARG A 448 -3.53 -4.85 -16.95
C ARG A 448 -2.68 -3.69 -16.44
N LYS A 449 -2.25 -2.83 -17.36
CA LYS A 449 -1.59 -1.55 -17.04
C LYS A 449 -2.51 -0.50 -16.42
N LEU A 450 -3.82 -0.73 -16.42
CA LEU A 450 -4.80 0.13 -15.75
C LEU A 450 -5.08 -0.48 -14.38
N ASP A 451 -4.73 0.26 -13.33
CA ASP A 451 -5.04 -0.11 -11.96
C ASP A 451 -6.55 -0.23 -11.71
N ARG A 452 -6.91 -1.05 -10.72
CA ARG A 452 -8.31 -1.28 -10.29
C ARG A 452 -9.24 -1.77 -11.42
N ALA A 453 -8.74 -2.54 -12.39
CA ALA A 453 -9.53 -3.18 -13.44
C ALA A 453 -9.44 -4.72 -13.37
N HIS A 454 -10.47 -5.44 -13.83
CA HIS A 454 -10.50 -6.90 -13.84
C HIS A 454 -9.34 -7.46 -14.71
N PRO A 455 -8.50 -8.40 -14.22
CA PRO A 455 -7.44 -9.00 -15.02
C PRO A 455 -7.94 -9.56 -16.35
N ARG A 456 -7.11 -9.51 -17.40
CA ARG A 456 -7.47 -10.14 -18.67
C ARG A 456 -7.49 -11.65 -18.52
N GLU A 457 -8.65 -12.24 -18.75
CA GLU A 457 -8.82 -13.69 -18.85
C GLU A 457 -8.33 -14.21 -20.22
N LEU A 458 -7.82 -15.43 -20.24
CA LEU A 458 -7.47 -16.23 -21.41
C LEU A 458 -7.85 -17.68 -21.12
N LEU A 459 -8.29 -18.45 -22.13
CA LEU A 459 -8.61 -19.87 -21.94
C LEU A 459 -7.39 -20.73 -22.33
N GLU A 460 -6.81 -21.44 -21.35
CA GLU A 460 -5.70 -22.36 -21.57
C GLU A 460 -6.18 -23.81 -21.46
N CYS A 461 -5.72 -24.67 -22.39
CA CYS A 461 -5.92 -26.10 -22.35
C CYS A 461 -4.57 -26.76 -22.05
N ALA A 462 -4.39 -27.34 -20.86
CA ALA A 462 -3.20 -28.10 -20.52
C ALA A 462 -3.48 -29.60 -20.52
N PHE A 463 -2.54 -30.36 -21.08
CA PHE A 463 -2.46 -31.82 -21.00
C PHE A 463 -1.10 -32.19 -20.44
N ASP A 464 -1.06 -33.02 -19.42
CA ASP A 464 0.17 -33.37 -18.70
C ASP A 464 0.22 -34.87 -18.38
N ILE A 465 1.40 -35.47 -18.52
CA ILE A 465 1.72 -36.84 -18.11
C ILE A 465 2.80 -36.77 -17.03
N VAL A 466 2.51 -37.36 -15.87
CA VAL A 466 3.43 -37.55 -14.75
C VAL A 466 3.65 -39.04 -14.57
N VAL A 467 4.91 -39.47 -14.47
CA VAL A 467 5.32 -40.87 -14.31
C VAL A 467 6.43 -41.01 -13.27
N PRO A 468 6.62 -42.21 -12.67
CA PRO A 468 7.83 -42.53 -11.90
C PRO A 468 9.07 -42.40 -12.79
N VAL A 469 10.25 -42.22 -12.19
CA VAL A 469 11.52 -42.05 -12.94
C VAL A 469 11.89 -43.34 -13.68
N MET A 470 11.41 -43.46 -14.91
CA MET A 470 11.84 -44.42 -15.91
C MET A 470 12.61 -43.64 -16.99
N GLY A 471 13.85 -44.04 -17.26
CA GLY A 471 14.80 -43.28 -18.09
C GLY A 471 14.54 -43.35 -19.61
N GLY A 472 13.31 -43.09 -20.04
CA GLY A 472 12.91 -43.05 -21.46
C GLY A 472 11.97 -41.89 -21.77
N LEU A 473 11.80 -41.62 -23.06
CA LEU A 473 11.13 -40.41 -23.57
C LEU A 473 9.76 -40.69 -24.23
N LEU A 474 9.17 -41.84 -23.91
CA LEU A 474 7.83 -42.24 -24.34
C LEU A 474 6.73 -41.26 -23.89
N PRO A 475 6.72 -40.70 -22.65
CA PRO A 475 5.72 -39.71 -22.26
C PRO A 475 5.77 -38.42 -23.10
N ASP A 476 6.97 -38.00 -23.48
CA ASP A 476 7.21 -36.82 -24.32
C ASP A 476 6.68 -37.05 -25.74
N ALA A 477 6.99 -38.23 -26.31
CA ALA A 477 6.47 -38.66 -27.60
C ALA A 477 4.94 -38.87 -27.58
N GLU A 478 4.34 -39.42 -26.51
CA GLU A 478 2.89 -39.53 -26.36
C GLU A 478 2.22 -38.15 -26.24
N THR A 479 2.83 -37.20 -25.51
CA THR A 479 2.33 -35.83 -25.39
C THR A 479 2.31 -35.14 -26.76
N ILE A 480 3.37 -35.28 -27.54
CA ILE A 480 3.46 -34.76 -28.90
C ILE A 480 2.46 -35.46 -29.84
N TYR A 481 2.31 -36.78 -29.74
CA TYR A 481 1.32 -37.54 -30.50
C TYR A 481 -0.11 -37.08 -30.19
N THR A 482 -0.46 -36.91 -28.91
CA THR A 482 -1.77 -36.43 -28.43
C THR A 482 -2.13 -35.06 -29.04
N VAL A 483 -1.20 -34.11 -29.02
CA VAL A 483 -1.41 -32.78 -29.64
C VAL A 483 -1.51 -32.90 -31.16
N SER A 484 -0.79 -33.83 -31.79
CA SER A 484 -0.92 -34.10 -33.22
C SER A 484 -2.28 -34.73 -33.59
N GLU A 485 -2.91 -35.51 -32.71
CA GLU A 485 -4.29 -35.99 -32.88
C GLU A 485 -5.29 -34.85 -32.74
N VAL A 486 -5.14 -33.96 -31.75
CA VAL A 486 -5.95 -32.74 -31.63
C VAL A 486 -5.90 -31.89 -32.90
N ILE A 487 -4.73 -31.73 -33.52
CA ILE A 487 -4.58 -30.99 -34.79
C ILE A 487 -5.26 -31.73 -35.96
N GLN A 488 -5.28 -33.07 -35.94
CA GLN A 488 -5.91 -33.87 -36.99
C GLN A 488 -7.44 -33.90 -36.89
N GLU A 489 -8.05 -33.78 -35.71
CA GLU A 489 -9.52 -33.72 -35.57
C GLU A 489 -10.15 -32.46 -36.20
N PHE A 490 -9.37 -31.41 -36.50
CA PHE A 490 -9.85 -30.16 -37.11
C PHE A 490 -9.24 -29.94 -38.50
N SER A 491 -10.05 -30.09 -39.55
CA SER A 491 -9.67 -29.79 -40.96
C SER A 491 -9.04 -28.39 -41.13
N ALA A 492 -9.63 -27.37 -40.48
CA ALA A 492 -9.10 -25.99 -40.43
C ALA A 492 -7.65 -25.86 -39.94
N LEU A 493 -7.14 -26.84 -39.18
CA LEU A 493 -5.75 -26.89 -38.72
C LEU A 493 -4.87 -27.74 -39.64
N GLN A 494 -5.42 -28.81 -40.25
CA GLN A 494 -4.70 -29.59 -41.26
C GLN A 494 -4.27 -28.71 -42.46
N GLU A 495 -5.19 -27.88 -42.96
CA GLU A 495 -4.94 -26.93 -44.08
C GLU A 495 -3.79 -25.95 -43.80
N ARG A 496 -3.51 -25.66 -42.52
CA ARG A 496 -2.46 -24.72 -42.10
C ARG A 496 -1.05 -25.32 -42.09
N ASN A 497 -0.92 -26.65 -42.25
CA ASN A 497 0.36 -27.36 -42.30
C ASN A 497 1.27 -27.03 -41.09
N TYR A 498 0.82 -27.40 -39.89
CA TYR A 498 1.61 -27.23 -38.66
C TYR A 498 2.82 -28.18 -38.62
N ASN A 499 4.00 -27.61 -38.33
CA ASN A 499 5.24 -28.35 -38.11
C ASN A 499 5.56 -28.45 -36.61
N ILE A 500 6.18 -29.56 -36.20
CA ILE A 500 6.63 -29.83 -34.83
C ILE A 500 8.09 -29.38 -34.72
N TYR A 501 8.31 -28.25 -34.06
CA TYR A 501 9.64 -27.76 -33.74
C TYR A 501 10.12 -28.36 -32.42
N LEU A 502 11.28 -29.02 -32.43
CA LEU A 502 11.92 -29.65 -31.26
C LEU A 502 13.25 -28.98 -30.89
N ASN A 503 13.55 -28.91 -29.61
CA ASN A 503 14.87 -28.59 -29.06
C ASN A 503 15.06 -29.23 -27.67
N HIS A 504 16.24 -29.09 -27.06
CA HIS A 504 16.57 -29.67 -25.77
C HIS A 504 17.28 -28.66 -24.86
N THR A 505 16.84 -28.51 -23.61
CA THR A 505 17.38 -27.45 -22.73
C THR A 505 18.85 -27.67 -22.37
N ASN A 506 19.30 -28.91 -22.17
CA ASN A 506 20.73 -29.23 -22.04
C ASN A 506 21.57 -28.83 -23.28
N LEU A 507 21.00 -28.91 -24.48
CA LEU A 507 21.70 -28.52 -25.72
C LEU A 507 21.81 -26.99 -25.83
N LEU A 508 20.75 -26.26 -25.48
CA LEU A 508 20.79 -24.80 -25.34
C LEU A 508 21.81 -24.35 -24.27
N ARG A 509 21.83 -25.00 -23.10
CA ARG A 509 22.85 -24.76 -22.05
C ARG A 509 24.26 -25.05 -22.56
N ALA A 510 24.46 -26.14 -23.31
CA ALA A 510 25.75 -26.45 -23.92
C ALA A 510 26.20 -25.38 -24.93
N ILE A 511 25.31 -24.84 -25.77
CA ILE A 511 25.59 -23.75 -26.72
C ILE A 511 25.99 -22.45 -26.00
N LEU A 512 25.28 -22.10 -24.92
CA LEU A 512 25.58 -20.93 -24.10
C LEU A 512 26.96 -21.05 -23.41
N LEU A 513 27.20 -22.16 -22.71
CA LEU A 513 28.49 -22.45 -22.07
C LEU A 513 29.65 -22.49 -23.08
N HIS A 514 29.44 -23.11 -24.25
CA HIS A 514 30.40 -23.15 -25.36
C HIS A 514 30.80 -21.76 -25.85
N SER A 515 29.85 -20.82 -25.85
CA SER A 515 30.05 -19.44 -26.26
C SER A 515 30.68 -18.56 -25.17
N GLY A 516 30.91 -19.12 -23.96
CA GLY A 516 31.54 -18.44 -22.83
C GLY A 516 30.57 -17.73 -21.88
N VAL A 517 29.27 -18.08 -21.90
CA VAL A 517 28.31 -17.56 -20.92
C VAL A 517 28.57 -18.18 -19.55
N PRO A 518 28.78 -17.39 -18.48
CA PRO A 518 28.94 -17.89 -17.11
C PRO A 518 27.71 -18.66 -16.61
N GLU A 519 27.92 -19.68 -15.77
CA GLU A 519 26.84 -20.56 -15.26
C GLU A 519 25.75 -19.78 -14.52
N ASP A 520 26.14 -18.77 -13.72
CA ASP A 520 25.25 -17.85 -12.99
C ASP A 520 24.38 -16.99 -13.91
N LYS A 521 24.85 -16.66 -15.12
CA LYS A 521 24.14 -15.81 -16.09
C LYS A 521 23.28 -16.59 -17.09
N LEU A 522 23.27 -17.92 -17.04
CA LEU A 522 22.56 -18.77 -18.02
C LEU A 522 21.05 -18.48 -18.09
N SER A 523 20.40 -18.24 -16.95
CA SER A 523 18.96 -17.92 -16.89
C SER A 523 18.65 -16.58 -17.56
N GLN A 524 19.47 -15.56 -17.31
CA GLN A 524 19.35 -14.23 -17.90
C GLN A 524 19.60 -14.27 -19.42
N ALA A 525 20.69 -14.94 -19.85
CA ALA A 525 20.99 -15.15 -21.26
C ALA A 525 19.86 -15.90 -22.00
N SER A 526 19.29 -16.92 -21.38
CA SER A 526 18.14 -17.67 -21.92
C SER A 526 16.89 -16.78 -22.04
N SER A 527 16.65 -15.88 -21.09
CA SER A 527 15.54 -14.92 -21.14
C SER A 527 15.70 -13.91 -22.30
N ILE A 528 16.90 -13.33 -22.45
CA ILE A 528 17.20 -12.40 -23.55
C ILE A 528 17.03 -13.08 -24.92
N LEU A 529 17.45 -14.35 -25.05
CA LEU A 529 17.24 -15.13 -26.28
C LEU A 529 15.76 -15.46 -26.52
N CYS A 530 14.97 -15.71 -25.48
CA CYS A 530 13.53 -15.91 -25.61
C CYS A 530 12.85 -14.68 -26.20
N ASP A 531 13.25 -13.48 -25.77
CA ASP A 531 12.75 -12.21 -26.30
C ASP A 531 13.25 -11.91 -27.72
N ALA A 532 14.53 -12.21 -28.01
CA ALA A 532 15.12 -12.08 -29.34
C ALA A 532 14.38 -12.94 -30.39
N MET A 533 14.18 -14.23 -30.08
CA MET A 533 13.49 -15.18 -30.95
C MET A 533 11.97 -14.96 -31.00
N SER A 534 11.43 -14.08 -30.15
CA SER A 534 10.04 -13.63 -30.17
C SER A 534 9.83 -12.30 -30.93
N GLU A 535 10.84 -11.81 -31.67
CA GLU A 535 10.85 -10.50 -32.35
C GLU A 535 10.61 -9.28 -31.42
N LYS A 536 10.77 -9.42 -30.09
CA LYS A 536 10.59 -8.31 -29.14
C LYS A 536 11.80 -7.38 -29.06
N LEU A 537 12.98 -7.88 -29.41
CA LEU A 537 14.25 -7.16 -29.35
C LEU A 537 14.92 -7.19 -30.72
N THR A 538 15.43 -6.06 -31.16
CA THR A 538 16.30 -5.98 -32.34
C THR A 538 17.66 -6.60 -32.03
N ARG A 539 18.39 -7.04 -33.08
CA ARG A 539 19.74 -7.61 -32.95
C ARG A 539 20.69 -6.71 -32.15
N ARG A 540 20.58 -5.38 -32.29
CA ARG A 540 21.38 -4.38 -31.55
C ARG A 540 21.06 -4.35 -30.05
N GLU A 541 19.80 -4.48 -29.66
CA GLU A 541 19.39 -4.53 -28.26
C GLU A 541 19.79 -5.85 -27.59
N VAL A 542 19.78 -6.94 -28.35
CA VAL A 542 20.34 -8.23 -27.91
C VAL A 542 21.85 -8.10 -27.72
N GLU A 543 22.57 -7.53 -28.69
CA GLU A 543 24.00 -7.24 -28.60
C GLU A 543 24.33 -6.39 -27.35
N ALA A 544 23.60 -5.29 -27.10
CA ALA A 544 23.76 -4.47 -25.90
C ALA A 544 23.49 -5.25 -24.59
N LYS A 545 22.39 -6.00 -24.51
CA LYS A 545 22.07 -6.80 -23.31
C LYS A 545 23.09 -7.92 -23.05
N PHE A 546 23.67 -8.51 -24.11
CA PHE A 546 24.75 -9.51 -23.97
C PHE A 546 26.10 -8.86 -23.57
N CYS A 547 26.42 -7.66 -24.05
CA CYS A 547 27.56 -6.88 -23.56
C CYS A 547 27.45 -6.60 -22.04
N ASN A 548 26.25 -6.28 -21.54
CA ASN A 548 26.00 -6.08 -20.10
C ASN A 548 26.22 -7.37 -19.26
N LEU A 549 26.12 -8.56 -19.87
CA LEU A 549 26.51 -9.83 -19.23
C LEU A 549 28.03 -10.07 -19.23
N SER A 550 28.83 -9.12 -19.72
CA SER A 550 30.29 -9.18 -19.87
C SER A 550 30.77 -10.09 -21.02
N LEU A 551 29.98 -10.26 -22.08
CA LEU A 551 30.27 -11.17 -23.19
C LEU A 551 30.83 -10.46 -24.42
N SER A 552 31.74 -11.15 -25.12
CA SER A 552 32.37 -10.62 -26.34
C SER A 552 31.44 -10.71 -27.55
N ASN A 553 31.64 -9.84 -28.55
CA ASN A 553 30.91 -9.95 -29.82
C ASN A 553 31.17 -11.31 -30.50
N ASN A 554 32.40 -11.84 -30.40
CA ASN A 554 32.76 -13.18 -30.91
C ASN A 554 31.97 -14.32 -30.22
N SER A 555 31.70 -14.18 -28.91
CA SER A 555 30.80 -15.08 -28.17
C SER A 555 29.38 -15.02 -28.76
N LEU A 556 28.87 -13.82 -29.00
CA LEU A 556 27.53 -13.61 -29.55
C LEU A 556 27.38 -14.11 -31.00
N GLN A 557 28.36 -13.89 -31.89
CA GLN A 557 28.33 -14.48 -33.23
C GLN A 557 28.37 -16.02 -33.17
N THR A 558 29.04 -16.59 -32.15
CA THR A 558 29.04 -18.04 -31.91
C THR A 558 27.65 -18.52 -31.47
N VAL A 559 26.96 -17.80 -30.59
CA VAL A 559 25.56 -18.08 -30.21
C VAL A 559 24.64 -18.08 -31.43
N TYR A 560 24.66 -17.01 -32.24
CA TYR A 560 23.84 -16.91 -33.46
C TYR A 560 24.12 -18.03 -34.47
N LYS A 561 25.39 -18.40 -34.66
CA LYS A 561 25.80 -19.52 -35.54
C LYS A 561 25.09 -20.84 -35.23
N PHE A 562 24.79 -21.13 -33.96
CA PHE A 562 23.98 -22.29 -33.58
C PHE A 562 22.47 -21.98 -33.60
N ILE A 563 22.04 -20.85 -33.05
CA ILE A 563 20.62 -20.50 -32.84
C ILE A 563 19.85 -20.28 -34.15
N GLU A 564 20.50 -19.80 -35.22
CA GLU A 564 19.85 -19.63 -36.53
C GLU A 564 19.58 -20.96 -37.26
N GLN A 565 20.07 -22.10 -36.73
CA GLN A 565 20.06 -23.40 -37.40
C GLN A 565 18.83 -24.25 -37.07
N LYS A 566 18.15 -24.70 -38.13
CA LYS A 566 16.96 -25.56 -38.07
C LYS A 566 16.90 -26.50 -39.28
N GLY A 567 16.44 -27.73 -39.08
CA GLY A 567 16.37 -28.72 -40.15
C GLY A 567 16.07 -30.12 -39.66
N ASP A 568 16.41 -31.11 -40.49
CA ASP A 568 16.41 -32.52 -40.11
C ASP A 568 17.55 -32.77 -39.10
N LEU A 569 17.33 -33.60 -38.08
CA LEU A 569 18.34 -33.83 -37.03
C LEU A 569 19.69 -34.32 -37.61
N ARG A 570 19.64 -35.11 -38.69
CA ARG A 570 20.80 -35.63 -39.43
C ARG A 570 21.71 -34.53 -39.96
N ASP A 571 21.14 -33.40 -40.39
CA ASP A 571 21.89 -32.27 -40.97
C ASP A 571 22.53 -31.41 -39.87
N LEU A 572 21.96 -31.43 -38.66
CA LEU A 572 22.46 -30.70 -37.49
C LEU A 572 23.48 -31.51 -36.67
N VAL A 573 23.47 -32.85 -36.74
CA VAL A 573 24.44 -33.74 -36.07
C VAL A 573 25.91 -33.34 -36.31
N PRO A 574 26.37 -32.98 -37.52
CA PRO A 574 27.74 -32.50 -37.73
C PRO A 574 28.08 -31.22 -36.95
N LEU A 575 27.13 -30.30 -36.82
CA LEU A 575 27.29 -29.05 -36.08
C LEU A 575 27.27 -29.29 -34.57
N ILE A 576 26.29 -30.07 -34.07
CA ILE A 576 26.21 -30.46 -32.65
C ILE A 576 27.48 -31.22 -32.23
N ASN A 577 28.06 -32.03 -33.12
CA ASN A 577 29.33 -32.71 -32.88
C ASN A 577 30.56 -31.79 -32.74
N THR A 578 30.45 -30.49 -33.04
CA THR A 578 31.51 -29.53 -32.66
C THR A 578 31.53 -29.25 -31.16
N LEU A 579 30.37 -29.33 -30.49
CA LEU A 579 30.23 -29.22 -29.04
C LEU A 579 30.71 -30.51 -28.34
N THR A 580 30.35 -31.69 -28.87
CA THR A 580 30.67 -33.00 -28.26
C THR A 580 32.15 -33.36 -28.29
N LYS A 581 32.95 -32.67 -29.12
CA LYS A 581 34.40 -32.85 -29.31
C LYS A 581 35.29 -31.87 -28.53
N GLN A 582 34.70 -30.97 -27.73
CA GLN A 582 35.49 -30.02 -26.93
C GLN A 582 36.20 -30.65 -25.74
N LYS A 583 37.24 -29.94 -25.24
CA LYS A 583 37.98 -30.28 -24.01
C LYS A 583 37.14 -30.16 -22.73
N SER A 584 36.03 -29.40 -22.75
CA SER A 584 35.14 -29.26 -21.59
C SER A 584 34.23 -30.48 -21.47
N THR A 585 34.47 -31.31 -20.45
CA THR A 585 33.74 -32.55 -20.19
C THR A 585 32.24 -32.29 -19.96
N ALA A 586 31.88 -31.28 -19.18
CA ALA A 586 30.50 -30.93 -18.88
C ALA A 586 29.71 -30.49 -20.13
N VAL A 587 30.28 -29.61 -20.97
CA VAL A 587 29.65 -29.18 -22.23
C VAL A 587 29.47 -30.36 -23.19
N ALA A 588 30.49 -31.22 -23.30
CA ALA A 588 30.41 -32.42 -24.13
C ALA A 588 29.37 -33.44 -23.62
N GLN A 589 29.20 -33.58 -22.30
CA GLN A 589 28.15 -34.42 -21.69
C GLN A 589 26.75 -33.87 -21.96
N LEU A 590 26.50 -32.58 -21.70
CA LEU A 590 25.21 -31.93 -21.95
C LEU A 590 24.79 -32.01 -23.42
N ALA A 591 25.73 -31.77 -24.35
CA ALA A 591 25.48 -31.87 -25.78
C ALA A 591 25.21 -33.32 -26.25
N LYS A 592 25.95 -34.32 -25.72
CA LYS A 592 25.72 -35.74 -26.04
C LYS A 592 24.36 -36.22 -25.54
N GLN A 593 23.98 -35.86 -24.31
CA GLN A 593 22.69 -36.22 -23.74
C GLN A 593 21.54 -35.58 -24.54
N GLY A 594 21.59 -34.26 -24.76
CA GLY A 594 20.55 -33.57 -25.52
C GLY A 594 20.42 -34.03 -26.98
N LEU A 595 21.53 -34.49 -27.60
CA LEU A 595 21.47 -35.11 -28.92
C LEU A 595 20.78 -36.48 -28.88
N LYS A 596 21.21 -37.38 -27.99
CA LYS A 596 20.63 -38.72 -27.81
C LYS A 596 19.11 -38.64 -27.55
N ASP A 597 18.70 -37.72 -26.69
CA ASP A 597 17.30 -37.57 -26.30
C ASP A 597 16.43 -37.02 -27.45
N LEU A 598 16.99 -36.16 -28.32
CA LEU A 598 16.34 -35.74 -29.56
C LEU A 598 16.28 -36.86 -30.61
N GLU A 599 17.30 -37.72 -30.70
CA GLU A 599 17.29 -38.91 -31.58
C GLU A 599 16.19 -39.90 -31.15
N GLU A 600 16.14 -40.26 -29.86
CA GLU A 600 15.13 -41.17 -29.28
C GLU A 600 13.71 -40.62 -29.46
N VAL A 601 13.43 -39.35 -29.13
CA VAL A 601 12.11 -38.74 -29.34
C VAL A 601 11.74 -38.69 -30.83
N THR A 602 12.68 -38.34 -31.71
CA THR A 602 12.42 -38.29 -33.16
C THR A 602 12.10 -39.68 -33.73
N GLU A 603 12.69 -40.75 -33.18
CA GLU A 603 12.36 -42.12 -33.56
C GLU A 603 11.01 -42.58 -32.99
N LEU A 604 10.71 -42.27 -31.72
CA LEU A 604 9.43 -42.59 -31.08
C LEU A 604 8.24 -41.90 -31.75
N ILE A 605 8.37 -40.61 -32.11
CA ILE A 605 7.35 -39.85 -32.84
C ILE A 605 7.02 -40.52 -34.20
N LYS A 606 8.03 -41.05 -34.89
CA LYS A 606 7.85 -41.79 -36.16
C LYS A 606 7.19 -43.15 -35.92
N LYS A 607 7.58 -43.89 -34.88
CA LYS A 607 6.96 -45.17 -34.48
C LYS A 607 5.48 -45.01 -34.08
N LEU A 608 5.11 -43.88 -33.50
CA LEU A 608 3.72 -43.52 -33.17
C LEU A 608 2.88 -43.07 -34.39
N GLY A 609 3.49 -42.90 -35.57
CA GLY A 609 2.76 -42.55 -36.80
C GLY A 609 2.31 -41.09 -36.89
N VAL A 610 3.01 -40.16 -36.24
CA VAL A 610 2.75 -38.72 -36.38
C VAL A 610 2.98 -38.27 -37.83
N LYS A 611 1.95 -37.65 -38.43
CA LYS A 611 1.96 -37.20 -39.84
C LYS A 611 2.59 -35.82 -40.06
N LEU A 612 2.75 -35.03 -39.00
CA LEU A 612 3.29 -33.66 -39.07
C LEU A 612 4.81 -33.70 -39.22
N GLN A 613 5.39 -32.74 -39.98
CA GLN A 613 6.84 -32.66 -40.14
C GLN A 613 7.52 -32.31 -38.81
N VAL A 614 8.49 -33.12 -38.40
CA VAL A 614 9.38 -32.83 -37.27
C VAL A 614 10.58 -32.04 -37.77
N VAL A 615 10.90 -30.93 -37.12
CA VAL A 615 12.03 -30.06 -37.43
C VAL A 615 12.78 -29.76 -36.13
N VAL A 616 14.07 -30.06 -36.07
CA VAL A 616 14.90 -29.66 -34.92
C VAL A 616 15.35 -28.22 -35.14
N ASN A 617 15.25 -27.37 -34.12
CA ASN A 617 15.58 -25.95 -34.17
C ASN A 617 16.36 -25.56 -32.91
N LEU A 618 17.67 -25.36 -33.03
CA LEU A 618 18.54 -25.08 -31.89
C LEU A 618 18.23 -23.73 -31.21
N GLY A 619 17.62 -22.81 -31.96
CA GLY A 619 17.12 -21.52 -31.48
C GLY A 619 15.70 -21.53 -30.89
N LEU A 620 15.04 -22.68 -30.76
CA LEU A 620 13.77 -22.75 -30.03
C LEU A 620 14.04 -22.55 -28.52
N VAL A 621 13.70 -21.36 -28.02
CA VAL A 621 13.79 -20.98 -26.61
C VAL A 621 12.37 -20.71 -26.11
N TYR A 622 11.89 -21.52 -25.15
CA TYR A 622 10.54 -21.40 -24.61
C TYR A 622 10.53 -21.79 -23.13
N LYS A 623 10.11 -20.85 -22.25
CA LYS A 623 9.94 -21.04 -20.80
C LYS A 623 11.07 -21.90 -20.17
N VAL A 624 12.33 -21.62 -20.49
CA VAL A 624 13.47 -22.51 -20.14
C VAL A 624 13.63 -22.68 -18.62
N GLN A 625 13.27 -21.67 -17.83
CA GLN A 625 13.20 -21.75 -16.36
C GLN A 625 12.23 -22.83 -15.86
N HIS A 626 11.16 -23.12 -16.59
CA HIS A 626 10.15 -24.12 -16.23
C HIS A 626 10.45 -25.51 -16.84
N HIS A 627 11.51 -25.66 -17.65
CA HIS A 627 11.69 -26.84 -18.51
C HIS A 627 13.08 -27.49 -18.39
N CYS A 628 13.10 -28.82 -18.33
CA CYS A 628 14.29 -29.64 -18.24
C CYS A 628 14.13 -30.89 -19.12
N GLY A 629 14.94 -31.00 -20.18
CA GLY A 629 14.79 -32.06 -21.19
C GLY A 629 14.36 -31.50 -22.55
N VAL A 630 13.52 -32.27 -23.25
CA VAL A 630 12.95 -31.87 -24.55
C VAL A 630 11.89 -30.77 -24.38
N ILE A 631 11.93 -29.79 -25.27
CA ILE A 631 10.93 -28.73 -25.43
C ILE A 631 10.42 -28.71 -26.89
N PHE A 632 9.15 -28.40 -27.07
CA PHE A 632 8.49 -28.49 -28.37
C PHE A 632 7.43 -27.41 -28.62
N GLN A 633 7.23 -27.05 -29.89
CA GLN A 633 6.18 -26.14 -30.34
C GLN A 633 5.55 -26.61 -31.66
N PHE A 634 4.24 -26.44 -31.79
CA PHE A 634 3.47 -26.72 -33.00
C PHE A 634 3.22 -25.40 -33.72
N VAL A 635 3.88 -25.17 -34.86
CA VAL A 635 3.93 -23.86 -35.54
C VAL A 635 3.56 -23.98 -37.01
N ALA A 636 2.60 -23.18 -37.45
CA ALA A 636 2.27 -22.96 -38.87
C ALA A 636 2.72 -21.54 -39.30
N PHE A 637 3.04 -21.34 -40.58
CA PHE A 637 3.47 -20.05 -41.11
C PHE A 637 2.37 -19.38 -41.94
N ILE A 638 1.56 -18.54 -41.29
CA ILE A 638 0.35 -17.97 -41.88
C ILE A 638 0.64 -16.60 -42.52
N LYS A 639 0.29 -16.44 -43.79
CA LYS A 639 0.35 -15.14 -44.50
C LYS A 639 -0.76 -14.22 -43.99
N LYS A 640 -0.41 -13.16 -43.25
CA LYS A 640 -1.33 -12.10 -42.81
C LYS A 640 -0.99 -10.78 -43.52
N ARG A 641 -1.91 -10.30 -44.36
CA ARG A 641 -1.74 -9.12 -45.24
C ARG A 641 -0.49 -9.23 -46.13
N ARG A 642 0.63 -8.62 -45.72
CA ARG A 642 1.92 -8.59 -46.46
C ARG A 642 3.09 -9.28 -45.74
N ARG A 643 2.86 -9.92 -44.58
CA ARG A 643 3.91 -10.65 -43.83
C ARG A 643 3.47 -12.08 -43.52
N THR A 644 4.41 -13.00 -43.55
CA THR A 644 4.23 -14.36 -43.02
C THR A 644 4.52 -14.31 -41.52
N VAL A 645 3.61 -14.79 -40.68
CA VAL A 645 3.72 -14.72 -39.21
C VAL A 645 3.65 -16.15 -38.65
N PRO A 646 4.53 -16.54 -37.70
CA PRO A 646 4.42 -17.83 -37.03
C PRO A 646 3.17 -17.89 -36.15
N ASP A 647 2.34 -18.90 -36.36
CA ASP A 647 1.17 -19.21 -35.54
C ASP A 647 1.45 -20.45 -34.70
N ILE A 648 1.85 -20.25 -33.45
CA ILE A 648 2.06 -21.33 -32.47
C ILE A 648 0.69 -21.77 -31.92
N VAL A 649 0.21 -22.98 -32.22
CA VAL A 649 -1.07 -23.49 -31.70
C VAL A 649 -0.93 -24.19 -30.34
N ALA A 650 0.21 -24.83 -30.11
CA ALA A 650 0.54 -25.50 -28.85
C ALA A 650 2.04 -25.45 -28.55
N ALA A 651 2.41 -25.45 -27.28
CA ALA A 651 3.79 -25.42 -26.79
C ALA A 651 3.95 -26.25 -25.51
N GLY A 652 5.09 -26.93 -25.34
CA GLY A 652 5.29 -27.84 -24.22
C GLY A 652 6.73 -28.33 -24.06
N GLY A 653 6.89 -29.29 -23.17
CA GLY A 653 8.17 -29.90 -22.82
C GLY A 653 8.16 -30.57 -21.46
N ARG A 654 9.26 -31.23 -21.11
CA ARG A 654 9.47 -31.88 -19.80
C ARG A 654 9.85 -30.83 -18.72
N TYR A 655 9.41 -31.03 -17.47
CA TYR A 655 9.47 -30.01 -16.40
C TYR A 655 9.71 -30.57 -14.98
N ASP A 656 10.33 -31.75 -14.86
CA ASP A 656 10.73 -32.42 -13.61
C ASP A 656 11.29 -31.45 -12.53
N HIS A 657 12.14 -30.48 -12.92
CA HIS A 657 12.72 -29.47 -12.02
C HIS A 657 11.66 -28.59 -11.34
N LEU A 658 10.61 -28.19 -12.05
CA LEU A 658 9.52 -27.37 -11.50
C LEU A 658 8.72 -28.13 -10.43
N VAL A 659 8.69 -29.47 -10.49
CA VAL A 659 8.10 -30.32 -9.45
C VAL A 659 9.03 -30.40 -8.23
N LEU A 660 10.35 -30.44 -8.44
CA LEU A 660 11.35 -30.42 -7.37
C LEU A 660 11.30 -29.11 -6.55
N GLU A 661 11.18 -27.95 -7.20
CA GLU A 661 11.12 -26.63 -6.54
C GLU A 661 9.98 -26.48 -5.53
N PHE A 662 8.87 -27.21 -5.69
CA PHE A 662 7.70 -27.13 -4.81
C PHE A 662 7.70 -28.14 -3.65
N ARG A 663 8.76 -28.93 -3.48
CA ARG A 663 8.85 -29.91 -2.38
C ARG A 663 9.17 -29.28 -1.03
N ALA A 664 8.77 -29.96 0.03
CA ALA A 664 9.21 -29.63 1.38
C ALA A 664 10.72 -29.90 1.53
N PRO A 665 11.48 -29.02 2.21
CA PRO A 665 12.87 -29.29 2.57
C PRO A 665 12.99 -30.64 3.30
N GLY A 666 13.92 -31.48 2.86
CA GLY A 666 14.14 -32.82 3.43
C GLY A 666 13.28 -33.96 2.84
N ALA A 667 12.43 -33.72 1.84
CA ALA A 667 11.64 -34.77 1.20
C ALA A 667 12.53 -35.75 0.37
N THR A 668 12.65 -37.00 0.82
CA THR A 668 13.57 -38.03 0.26
C THR A 668 13.00 -38.89 -0.88
N ALA A 669 11.70 -38.78 -1.19
CA ALA A 669 11.08 -39.54 -2.27
C ALA A 669 11.71 -39.21 -3.65
N PRO A 670 11.72 -40.11 -4.64
CA PRO A 670 12.16 -39.76 -6.00
C PRO A 670 11.25 -38.67 -6.60
N VAL A 671 11.82 -37.71 -7.33
CA VAL A 671 11.05 -36.69 -8.08
C VAL A 671 10.39 -37.40 -9.28
N PRO A 672 9.06 -37.35 -9.47
CA PRO A 672 8.45 -37.94 -10.65
C PRO A 672 8.83 -37.13 -11.90
N SER A 673 8.96 -37.80 -13.05
CA SER A 673 9.13 -37.08 -14.32
C SER A 673 7.78 -36.59 -14.82
N ALA A 674 7.74 -35.34 -15.30
CA ALA A 674 6.52 -34.65 -15.71
C ALA A 674 6.74 -33.95 -17.05
N VAL A 675 5.85 -34.21 -18.00
CA VAL A 675 5.86 -33.59 -19.34
C VAL A 675 4.46 -33.15 -19.70
N GLY A 676 4.33 -32.08 -20.47
CA GLY A 676 3.02 -31.58 -20.86
C GLY A 676 3.04 -30.51 -21.92
N ALA A 677 1.85 -30.24 -22.45
CA ALA A 677 1.60 -29.28 -23.52
C ALA A 677 0.45 -28.34 -23.14
N SER A 678 0.63 -27.06 -23.48
CA SER A 678 -0.40 -26.02 -23.43
C SER A 678 -0.90 -25.76 -24.85
N ILE A 679 -2.21 -25.84 -25.06
CA ILE A 679 -2.91 -25.62 -26.34
C ILE A 679 -3.73 -24.33 -26.22
N ALA A 680 -3.60 -23.44 -27.21
CA ALA A 680 -4.33 -22.17 -27.25
C ALA A 680 -5.69 -22.33 -27.95
N LEU A 681 -6.76 -22.60 -27.19
CA LEU A 681 -8.09 -22.89 -27.77
C LEU A 681 -8.60 -21.72 -28.62
N ASP A 682 -8.36 -20.47 -28.21
CA ASP A 682 -8.78 -19.27 -28.94
C ASP A 682 -8.28 -19.27 -30.40
N LYS A 683 -7.09 -19.86 -30.66
CA LYS A 683 -6.56 -20.03 -32.01
C LYS A 683 -7.26 -21.12 -32.80
N ILE A 684 -7.63 -22.21 -32.14
CA ILE A 684 -8.42 -23.31 -32.74
C ILE A 684 -9.83 -22.81 -33.07
N CYS A 685 -10.50 -22.14 -32.14
CA CYS A 685 -11.78 -21.48 -32.37
C CYS A 685 -11.68 -20.47 -33.53
N THR A 686 -10.66 -19.60 -33.54
CA THR A 686 -10.42 -18.67 -34.66
C THR A 686 -10.20 -19.40 -35.99
N ALA A 687 -9.58 -20.59 -35.99
CA ALA A 687 -9.37 -21.39 -37.20
C ALA A 687 -10.67 -22.02 -37.72
N VAL A 688 -11.44 -22.68 -36.85
CA VAL A 688 -12.71 -23.31 -37.25
C VAL A 688 -13.75 -22.24 -37.64
N ALA A 689 -13.71 -21.05 -37.02
CA ALA A 689 -14.54 -19.89 -37.40
C ALA A 689 -14.25 -19.36 -38.82
N THR A 690 -13.07 -19.65 -39.38
CA THR A 690 -12.70 -19.22 -40.74
C THR A 690 -13.06 -20.21 -41.85
N MET A 691 -13.70 -21.36 -41.53
CA MET A 691 -14.17 -22.30 -42.56
C MET A 691 -15.45 -21.80 -43.24
N ALA A 692 -15.52 -21.97 -44.56
CA ALA A 692 -16.66 -21.52 -45.37
C ALA A 692 -17.94 -22.35 -45.14
N GLU A 693 -17.81 -23.62 -44.78
CA GLU A 693 -18.91 -24.42 -44.22
C GLU A 693 -18.92 -24.25 -42.70
N PRO A 694 -19.92 -23.55 -42.11
CA PRO A 694 -20.19 -23.73 -40.70
C PRO A 694 -20.63 -25.18 -40.50
N VAL A 695 -19.90 -25.92 -39.66
CA VAL A 695 -20.23 -27.30 -39.28
C VAL A 695 -21.73 -27.39 -38.98
N SER A 696 -22.42 -28.40 -39.56
CA SER A 696 -23.86 -28.58 -39.34
C SER A 696 -24.13 -28.99 -37.88
N LEU A 697 -24.24 -27.97 -37.02
CA LEU A 697 -24.43 -28.05 -35.57
C LEU A 697 -25.83 -28.55 -35.17
N ALA A 698 -26.57 -29.16 -36.11
CA ALA A 698 -27.84 -29.83 -35.90
C ALA A 698 -27.77 -30.94 -34.83
N ARG A 699 -26.58 -31.54 -34.61
CA ARG A 699 -26.36 -32.54 -33.53
C ARG A 699 -26.48 -32.00 -32.11
N LEU A 700 -26.45 -30.68 -31.89
CA LEU A 700 -26.67 -30.05 -30.58
C LEU A 700 -28.11 -29.51 -30.42
N LEU A 701 -28.97 -29.70 -31.41
CA LEU A 701 -30.40 -29.44 -31.30
C LEU A 701 -31.17 -30.76 -31.27
N LEU A 702 -31.58 -31.19 -30.08
CA LEU A 702 -32.77 -32.02 -29.98
C LEU A 702 -33.95 -31.19 -30.53
N PRO A 703 -34.66 -31.64 -31.59
CA PRO A 703 -35.88 -30.97 -32.00
C PRO A 703 -36.92 -31.18 -30.89
N LEU A 704 -37.31 -30.09 -30.20
CA LEU A 704 -38.27 -30.12 -29.09
C LEU A 704 -39.62 -30.76 -29.48
N ASN A 705 -39.94 -30.81 -30.77
CA ASN A 705 -41.10 -31.49 -31.34
C ASN A 705 -41.14 -33.02 -31.08
N ALA A 706 -40.04 -33.64 -30.65
CA ALA A 706 -40.00 -35.09 -30.39
C ALA A 706 -40.54 -35.51 -29.00
N CYS A 707 -40.61 -34.60 -28.02
CA CYS A 707 -41.01 -34.95 -26.65
C CYS A 707 -42.53 -34.78 -26.39
N SER A 708 -43.25 -34.04 -27.24
CA SER A 708 -44.66 -33.70 -27.05
C SER A 708 -45.66 -34.85 -27.26
N LEU A 709 -45.18 -36.06 -27.59
CA LEU A 709 -46.01 -37.21 -28.01
C LEU A 709 -46.05 -38.38 -27.02
N VAL A 710 -45.40 -38.27 -25.85
CA VAL A 710 -45.32 -39.37 -24.86
C VAL A 710 -46.06 -39.04 -23.54
N PHE A 711 -46.41 -37.77 -23.31
CA PHE A 711 -47.00 -37.30 -22.03
C PHE A 711 -48.53 -37.06 -22.05
N LEU A 712 -49.25 -37.69 -22.98
CA LEU A 712 -50.70 -37.48 -23.18
C LEU A 712 -51.49 -38.79 -23.39
N SER A 713 -51.07 -39.87 -22.72
CA SER A 713 -51.72 -41.20 -22.78
C SER A 713 -52.04 -41.79 -21.39
N LEU A 714 -51.93 -40.99 -20.33
CA LEU A 714 -52.38 -41.31 -18.97
C LEU A 714 -53.17 -40.11 -18.44
N TYR A 715 -54.22 -40.38 -17.65
CA TYR A 715 -55.32 -39.46 -17.31
C TYR A 715 -56.26 -39.08 -18.48
N CYS A 716 -57.18 -40.00 -18.75
CA CYS A 716 -58.57 -39.64 -19.02
C CYS A 716 -59.43 -40.25 -17.90
N PRO A 717 -60.35 -39.47 -17.32
CA PRO A 717 -61.67 -40.02 -17.02
C PRO A 717 -62.81 -39.09 -17.49
N ASP A 718 -63.66 -39.66 -18.34
CA ASP A 718 -65.08 -39.39 -18.58
C ASP A 718 -65.72 -38.09 -18.04
N SER A 719 -66.09 -37.20 -18.95
CA SER A 719 -67.29 -36.35 -18.86
C SER A 719 -67.71 -35.88 -20.26
N ASP A 720 -68.94 -36.19 -20.66
CA ASP A 720 -69.53 -35.89 -21.99
C ASP A 720 -70.57 -34.73 -21.86
N PRO A 721 -71.26 -34.22 -22.92
CA PRO A 721 -70.73 -33.09 -23.69
C PRO A 721 -71.70 -31.91 -23.94
N SER A 722 -71.23 -30.92 -24.72
CA SER A 722 -72.01 -30.03 -25.62
C SER A 722 -72.76 -28.81 -25.03
N PRO A 723 -73.24 -27.83 -25.83
CA PRO A 723 -72.57 -27.14 -26.95
C PRO A 723 -72.86 -25.59 -27.00
N SER A 724 -72.58 -24.96 -28.16
CA SER A 724 -73.02 -23.61 -28.63
C SER A 724 -72.16 -22.40 -28.19
N SER A 725 -71.99 -21.33 -28.99
CA SER A 725 -72.18 -21.15 -30.46
C SER A 725 -71.51 -19.85 -30.99
N HIS A 726 -71.45 -19.73 -32.33
CA HIS A 726 -71.24 -18.52 -33.16
C HIS A 726 -69.86 -17.80 -33.20
N SER A 727 -69.26 -17.89 -34.39
CA SER A 727 -68.50 -16.84 -35.09
C SER A 727 -69.35 -16.37 -36.30
N PRO A 728 -68.89 -15.52 -37.27
CA PRO A 728 -67.72 -14.62 -37.41
C PRO A 728 -68.22 -13.16 -37.69
N PRO A 729 -67.65 -12.25 -38.53
CA PRO A 729 -66.35 -12.14 -39.22
C PRO A 729 -65.64 -10.74 -39.23
N LEU A 730 -64.37 -10.73 -39.70
CA LEU A 730 -63.62 -9.67 -40.44
C LEU A 730 -63.57 -8.22 -39.88
N THR A 731 -62.39 -7.59 -39.75
CA THR A 731 -61.70 -6.93 -40.90
C THR A 731 -60.20 -6.59 -40.64
N HIS A 732 -59.55 -5.92 -41.60
CA HIS A 732 -58.10 -5.86 -41.82
C HIS A 732 -57.21 -5.06 -40.83
N SER A 733 -56.11 -5.72 -40.44
CA SER A 733 -54.71 -5.22 -40.29
C SER A 733 -54.38 -3.72 -40.21
N ARG A 734 -53.48 -3.37 -39.26
CA ARG A 734 -52.08 -2.94 -39.56
C ARG A 734 -51.16 -2.90 -38.32
N HIS A 735 -49.90 -3.30 -38.54
CA HIS A 735 -48.66 -3.02 -37.80
C HIS A 735 -48.64 -2.91 -36.25
N THR A 736 -48.24 -4.03 -35.63
CA THR A 736 -47.02 -4.15 -34.79
C THR A 736 -46.60 -2.94 -33.91
N HIS A 737 -46.95 -3.01 -32.62
CA HIS A 737 -46.10 -2.49 -31.54
C HIS A 737 -46.06 -3.51 -30.40
N ALA A 738 -44.87 -4.03 -30.08
CA ALA A 738 -44.68 -4.90 -28.92
C ALA A 738 -44.67 -4.04 -27.64
N ARG A 739 -45.75 -4.11 -26.85
CA ARG A 739 -45.88 -3.39 -25.59
C ARG A 739 -45.70 -4.38 -24.44
N ALA A 740 -44.62 -4.24 -23.67
CA ALA A 740 -44.38 -5.08 -22.50
C ALA A 740 -45.46 -4.80 -21.44
N LEU A 741 -46.12 -5.86 -20.96
CA LEU A 741 -47.05 -5.81 -19.84
C LEU A 741 -46.46 -6.57 -18.65
N PHE A 742 -46.02 -5.82 -17.64
CA PHE A 742 -45.75 -6.37 -16.32
C PHE A 742 -47.07 -6.84 -15.69
N CYS A 743 -47.24 -8.15 -15.49
CA CYS A 743 -48.15 -8.63 -14.45
C CYS A 743 -47.38 -8.73 -13.13
N ARG A 744 -47.86 -8.02 -12.10
CA ARG A 744 -47.47 -8.26 -10.71
C ARG A 744 -48.36 -9.34 -10.14
N ASP A 745 -47.79 -10.45 -9.69
CA ASP A 745 -48.50 -11.42 -8.84
C ASP A 745 -47.56 -11.92 -7.71
N PRO A 746 -47.77 -11.50 -6.44
CA PRO A 746 -46.77 -11.64 -5.39
C PRO A 746 -47.01 -12.87 -4.48
N ASN A 747 -46.89 -14.10 -5.00
CA ASN A 747 -47.00 -15.30 -4.14
C ASN A 747 -46.31 -16.61 -4.64
N TRP A 748 -45.17 -16.52 -5.35
CA TRP A 748 -44.45 -17.70 -5.87
C TRP A 748 -43.01 -17.87 -5.35
N LEU A 749 -42.85 -17.88 -4.01
CA LEU A 749 -41.55 -18.09 -3.37
C LEU A 749 -41.61 -19.00 -2.12
N ARG A 750 -42.16 -20.21 -2.29
CA ARG A 750 -41.89 -21.37 -1.42
C ARG A 750 -41.64 -22.61 -2.28
N THR A 751 -40.75 -23.48 -1.79
CA THR A 751 -40.26 -24.72 -2.43
C THR A 751 -39.24 -24.50 -3.56
N PHE A 752 -37.96 -24.39 -3.21
CA PHE A 752 -36.91 -25.37 -3.57
C PHE A 752 -35.59 -24.96 -2.91
N VAL A 753 -35.13 -25.74 -1.93
CA VAL A 753 -33.92 -25.50 -1.14
C VAL A 753 -33.21 -26.84 -0.92
N LEU A 754 -31.87 -26.81 -1.00
CA LEU A 754 -30.92 -27.92 -0.78
C LEU A 754 -30.96 -29.10 -1.78
N PHE A 755 -29.87 -29.21 -2.56
CA PHE A 755 -29.03 -30.42 -2.50
C PHE A 755 -27.55 -30.03 -2.71
N HIS A 756 -26.79 -30.00 -1.62
CA HIS A 756 -25.32 -30.02 -1.63
C HIS A 756 -24.84 -31.45 -1.33
N PRO A 757 -23.83 -31.98 -2.05
CA PRO A 757 -23.16 -33.23 -1.67
C PRO A 757 -21.85 -32.96 -0.91
N CYS A 758 -21.72 -33.53 0.29
CA CYS A 758 -20.46 -33.67 1.04
C CYS A 758 -20.55 -34.90 1.97
N PRO A 759 -19.43 -35.40 2.53
CA PRO A 759 -18.94 -36.70 2.07
C PRO A 759 -19.23 -37.89 3.00
N MET A 760 -19.04 -39.10 2.46
CA MET A 760 -19.00 -40.35 3.21
C MET A 760 -17.80 -40.38 4.17
N ILE A 761 -18.07 -40.40 5.48
CA ILE A 761 -17.23 -41.02 6.50
C ILE A 761 -18.15 -41.91 7.34
N GLY A 762 -17.81 -43.19 7.46
CA GLY A 762 -18.58 -44.17 8.23
C GLY A 762 -17.79 -44.73 9.39
N SER A 763 -18.29 -44.54 10.61
CA SER A 763 -17.97 -45.37 11.77
C SER A 763 -19.22 -45.51 12.64
N ALA A 764 -19.51 -46.72 13.09
CA ALA A 764 -20.65 -47.01 13.96
C ALA A 764 -20.24 -46.93 15.42
N LEU A 765 -21.15 -46.45 16.28
CA LEU A 765 -21.04 -46.53 17.74
C LEU A 765 -22.16 -47.41 18.27
N LEU A 766 -21.81 -48.32 19.19
CA LEU A 766 -22.74 -49.22 19.88
C LEU A 766 -22.46 -49.21 21.38
N SER A 767 -23.53 -49.14 22.16
CA SER A 767 -23.67 -49.57 23.58
C SER A 767 -22.56 -49.21 24.59
N GLN A 768 -22.83 -48.14 25.34
CA GLN A 768 -22.82 -48.07 26.83
C GLN A 768 -22.02 -49.11 27.64
N SER A 769 -21.14 -48.64 28.53
CA SER A 769 -21.20 -48.86 30.01
C SER A 769 -19.89 -48.45 30.71
N PRO A 770 -19.88 -48.23 32.03
CA PRO A 770 -21.02 -47.98 32.94
C PRO A 770 -21.31 -46.48 33.13
#